data_AF-A0A857DE31-F1
#
_entry.id   AF-A0A857DE31-F1
#
_cell.length_a   1.000
_cell.length_b   1.000
_cell.length_c   1.000
_cell.angle_alpha   90.00
_cell.angle_beta   90.00
_cell.angle_gamma   90.00
#
_symmetry.space_group_name_H-M   'P 1'
#
loop_
_entity.id
_entity.type
_entity.pdbx_description
1 polymer ?
#
loop_
_entity_poly.entity_id
_entity_poly.type
_entity_poly.pdbx_seq_one_letter_code
_entity_poly.pdbx_strand_id
1 'polypeptide(L)'
;MLQPNSLKKQQRFFIQKLTFLDAGFLFIGVILSFAIALNITFVSWLKVVIVISILLPWLLFLINIPSQNMRLYRLVFCYITYAFTQKQYNNKNKNKKQLIAYSKIYKDSVKTKKGNYLKIIHFKGINPFVESEFDKNIKLNQIANIFDQFNVMGSLIKRKEKNNYQDNLINIQQNGLNKIDQLENTSNIQAQEVFGEYYSQVLDDFERLQNSNNEMVDNYYFVIYEKQYQKLNELVDSTMWDLTNIGIDCNLLDAKASVEFIANLHHWKIDQEKLELALEQANKIDQDDEEEVDSVVYQTLVKLKNKTQKQQDFISLDEVFDFDEVIFKSNHYIQDNQYHSIQSIRRYPTQLQENWLSILLQSDSDLIVHFECYDDEGAHNLLNRVNKKLIDNSQETKNVIRSKFNDLEYQAISYITDQVITNGNKLVNLNVLLMNQSDSLKELKKQEELNRRFCSKFKIYLNGLMFRQFQALATSALSNQDLLNDNTQFSTVNLANGWGFNNDYVNDGNDFYLGNSISTGEPIIWEKFYKKSMTRTNYNQFVFGVSGSGKSTFVKKQILNAFANDRKVIIIDPQNEYSKLAKMLGGNVIDLGVGNGISINPLQVNNQLSSGNNITNESIINKHIDYLQLFFNIVFENNMTEKRTLLLNVALQNLYKKWKFYDDKLDFRKLSNQDYPIISDLIQELKSITFSNKEEKLRKYQDQLDLIELLEYFFENQGKYQTFYNNHTNINLDNDLIVFNTQKIQNKQFGKLKGDATSQLAIFVILNFIQNLVINNFLTNKNKFLNIFVDEVHLYIDSNNPVGLDFIYTMVKTVRKFNASMNLTTQNPSELIYNEYIKSQTIAILENCQYTTFFNLRKADIEAVNDMYSFSGGLTENELNFLATASKGQVLFSMNQNSRTRIQLHYNDIEQYLIFE
;
A
#
# COMPACT_ATOMS: atom_id res chain seq x y z
N MET A 1 -11.27 2.25 -27.72
CA MET A 1 -10.49 1.17 -28.39
C MET A 1 -11.41 0.26 -29.20
N LEU A 2 -10.88 -0.45 -30.21
CA LEU A 2 -11.66 -1.43 -30.98
C LEU A 2 -11.47 -2.85 -30.41
N GLN A 3 -12.56 -3.59 -30.30
CA GLN A 3 -12.57 -4.95 -29.75
C GLN A 3 -13.46 -5.86 -30.62
N PRO A 4 -12.92 -6.86 -31.32
CA PRO A 4 -13.72 -7.77 -32.11
C PRO A 4 -14.52 -8.74 -31.24
N ASN A 5 -15.52 -9.39 -31.85
CA ASN A 5 -16.15 -10.55 -31.22
C ASN A 5 -15.12 -11.68 -31.08
N SER A 6 -15.41 -12.68 -30.24
CA SER A 6 -14.53 -13.83 -30.00
C SER A 6 -13.99 -14.43 -31.32
N LEU A 7 -12.67 -14.36 -31.50
CA LEU A 7 -11.95 -14.78 -32.69
C LEU A 7 -12.12 -16.30 -32.91
N LYS A 8 -12.11 -17.08 -31.83
CA LYS A 8 -12.36 -18.54 -31.86
C LYS A 8 -13.77 -18.89 -32.35
N LYS A 9 -14.77 -18.05 -32.07
CA LYS A 9 -16.19 -18.30 -32.39
C LYS A 9 -16.57 -17.85 -33.81
N GLN A 10 -15.67 -17.23 -34.58
CA GLN A 10 -15.94 -16.85 -35.96
C GLN A 10 -16.07 -18.07 -36.87
N GLN A 11 -17.28 -18.21 -37.45
CA GLN A 11 -17.68 -19.31 -38.30
C GLN A 11 -17.81 -18.86 -39.76
N ARG A 12 -17.46 -19.75 -40.68
CA ARG A 12 -17.75 -19.58 -42.10
C ARG A 12 -19.23 -19.89 -42.31
N PHE A 13 -19.95 -18.99 -42.97
CA PHE A 13 -21.36 -19.21 -43.31
C PHE A 13 -21.45 -19.96 -44.64
N PHE A 14 -22.41 -20.89 -44.76
CA PHE A 14 -22.64 -21.68 -45.97
C PHE A 14 -23.74 -21.06 -46.84
N ILE A 15 -24.83 -20.63 -46.20
CA ILE A 15 -25.95 -19.85 -46.77
C ILE A 15 -26.45 -18.92 -45.65
N GLN A 16 -26.99 -17.73 -45.96
CA GLN A 16 -27.41 -16.70 -44.99
C GLN A 16 -27.81 -17.23 -43.59
N LYS A 17 -26.96 -16.94 -42.59
CA LYS A 17 -27.11 -17.31 -41.16
C LYS A 17 -26.99 -18.82 -40.83
N LEU A 18 -26.72 -19.72 -41.77
CA LEU A 18 -26.49 -21.15 -41.50
C LEU A 18 -24.99 -21.50 -41.56
N THR A 19 -24.55 -22.23 -40.56
CA THR A 19 -23.15 -22.67 -40.39
C THR A 19 -22.98 -24.08 -40.94
N PHE A 20 -21.75 -24.55 -41.18
CA PHE A 20 -21.52 -25.94 -41.60
C PHE A 20 -22.06 -26.98 -40.60
N LEU A 21 -22.01 -26.67 -39.30
CA LEU A 21 -22.64 -27.51 -38.27
C LEU A 21 -24.16 -27.50 -38.36
N ASP A 22 -24.77 -26.35 -38.66
CA ASP A 22 -26.22 -26.27 -38.86
C ASP A 22 -26.64 -27.06 -40.12
N ALA A 23 -25.82 -27.03 -41.18
CA ALA A 23 -26.03 -27.83 -42.39
C ALA A 23 -25.89 -29.34 -42.13
N GLY A 24 -24.89 -29.75 -41.35
CA GLY A 24 -24.75 -31.14 -40.91
C GLY A 24 -25.92 -31.61 -40.05
N PHE A 25 -26.39 -30.77 -39.12
CA PHE A 25 -27.56 -31.06 -38.29
C PHE A 25 -28.86 -31.19 -39.12
N LEU A 26 -29.02 -30.35 -40.15
CA LEU A 26 -30.11 -30.47 -41.12
C LEU A 26 -30.03 -31.79 -41.90
N PHE A 27 -28.83 -32.14 -42.38
CA PHE A 27 -28.62 -33.36 -43.14
C PHE A 27 -28.95 -34.61 -42.33
N ILE A 28 -28.59 -34.63 -41.04
CA ILE A 28 -28.99 -35.69 -40.10
C ILE A 28 -30.52 -35.78 -40.01
N GLY A 29 -31.21 -34.64 -39.86
CA GLY A 29 -32.68 -34.60 -39.82
C GLY A 29 -33.33 -35.16 -41.09
N VAL A 30 -32.77 -34.84 -42.26
CA VAL A 30 -33.22 -35.37 -43.56
C VAL A 30 -33.03 -36.89 -43.60
N ILE A 31 -31.84 -37.40 -43.27
CA ILE A 31 -31.57 -38.84 -43.25
C ILE A 31 -32.53 -39.57 -42.31
N LEU A 32 -32.70 -39.06 -41.08
CA LEU A 32 -33.56 -39.68 -40.08
C LEU A 32 -35.01 -39.74 -40.55
N SER A 33 -35.52 -38.64 -41.14
CA SER A 33 -36.88 -38.57 -41.66
C SER A 33 -37.12 -39.56 -42.81
N PHE A 34 -36.14 -39.72 -43.72
CA PHE A 34 -36.21 -40.69 -44.82
C PHE A 34 -36.10 -42.13 -44.33
N ALA A 35 -35.20 -42.42 -43.39
CA ALA A 35 -35.03 -43.75 -42.83
C ALA A 35 -36.31 -44.25 -42.14
N ILE A 36 -36.98 -43.37 -41.38
CA ILE A 36 -38.27 -43.69 -40.74
C ILE A 36 -39.36 -43.91 -41.78
N ALA A 37 -39.44 -43.06 -42.81
CA ALA A 37 -40.46 -43.18 -43.85
C ALA A 37 -40.31 -44.44 -44.73
N LEU A 38 -39.09 -44.95 -44.91
CA LEU A 38 -38.82 -46.16 -45.68
C LEU A 38 -39.26 -47.44 -44.96
N ASN A 39 -39.19 -47.46 -43.62
CA ASN A 39 -39.53 -48.62 -42.80
C ASN A 39 -41.05 -48.82 -42.57
N ILE A 40 -41.90 -47.95 -43.11
CA ILE A 40 -43.34 -48.01 -42.93
C ILE A 40 -44.03 -48.44 -44.22
N THR A 41 -44.94 -49.41 -44.13
CA THR A 41 -45.72 -49.99 -45.25
C THR A 41 -46.94 -49.14 -45.61
N PHE A 42 -46.74 -47.85 -45.93
CA PHE A 42 -47.80 -46.95 -46.41
C PHE A 42 -47.62 -46.59 -47.90
N VAL A 43 -48.69 -46.04 -48.51
CA VAL A 43 -48.71 -45.51 -49.89
C VAL A 43 -47.74 -44.32 -50.02
N SER A 44 -47.09 -44.17 -51.18
CA SER A 44 -45.99 -43.22 -51.40
C SER A 44 -46.26 -41.78 -50.96
N TRP A 45 -47.49 -41.26 -51.12
CA TRP A 45 -47.82 -39.90 -50.69
C TRP A 45 -47.83 -39.73 -49.16
N LEU A 46 -48.23 -40.76 -48.41
CA LEU A 46 -48.17 -40.76 -46.94
C LEU A 46 -46.74 -40.75 -46.41
N LYS A 47 -45.80 -41.39 -47.13
CA LYS A 47 -44.36 -41.33 -46.79
C LYS A 47 -43.81 -39.91 -46.88
N VAL A 48 -44.23 -39.14 -47.88
CA VAL A 48 -43.86 -37.72 -48.03
C VAL A 48 -44.43 -36.88 -46.88
N VAL A 49 -45.68 -37.12 -46.49
CA VAL A 49 -46.30 -36.46 -45.34
C VAL A 49 -45.54 -36.76 -44.05
N ILE A 50 -45.11 -38.00 -43.84
CA ILE A 50 -44.30 -38.41 -42.68
C ILE A 50 -42.95 -37.68 -42.66
N VAL A 51 -42.23 -37.66 -43.78
CA VAL A 51 -40.96 -36.92 -43.90
C VAL A 51 -41.13 -35.45 -43.53
N ILE A 52 -42.14 -34.78 -44.09
CA ILE A 52 -42.43 -33.37 -43.80
C ILE A 52 -42.81 -33.18 -42.33
N SER A 53 -43.63 -34.08 -41.77
CA SER A 53 -44.07 -34.01 -40.37
C SER A 53 -42.93 -34.15 -39.35
N ILE A 54 -41.83 -34.82 -39.71
CA ILE A 54 -40.64 -34.99 -38.88
C ILE A 54 -39.66 -33.83 -39.10
N LEU A 55 -39.48 -33.42 -40.36
CA LEU A 55 -38.51 -32.40 -40.75
C LEU A 55 -38.95 -31.00 -40.31
N LEU A 56 -40.24 -30.69 -40.31
CA LEU A 56 -40.77 -29.38 -39.96
C LEU A 56 -40.55 -29.03 -38.46
N PRO A 57 -40.79 -29.93 -37.49
CA PRO A 57 -40.32 -29.76 -36.12
C PRO A 57 -38.79 -29.74 -35.99
N TRP A 58 -38.05 -30.47 -36.82
CA TRP A 58 -36.58 -30.48 -36.79
C TRP A 58 -35.99 -29.08 -37.07
N LEU A 59 -36.64 -28.30 -37.94
CA LEU A 59 -36.25 -26.93 -38.24
C LEU A 59 -36.34 -25.99 -37.03
N LEU A 60 -37.23 -26.26 -36.07
CA LEU A 60 -37.34 -25.47 -34.84
C LEU A 60 -36.05 -25.49 -34.01
N PHE A 61 -35.27 -26.56 -34.10
CA PHE A 61 -33.98 -26.67 -33.40
C PHE A 61 -32.90 -25.70 -33.91
N LEU A 62 -33.08 -25.14 -35.11
CA LEU A 62 -32.20 -24.10 -35.66
C LEU A 62 -32.58 -22.70 -35.20
N ILE A 63 -33.65 -22.52 -34.44
CA ILE A 63 -33.99 -21.22 -33.87
C ILE A 63 -32.85 -20.78 -32.93
N ASN A 64 -32.42 -19.53 -33.09
CA ASN A 64 -31.41 -18.94 -32.21
C ASN A 64 -32.10 -18.42 -30.95
N ILE A 65 -31.65 -18.85 -29.77
CA ILE A 65 -32.19 -18.39 -28.50
C ILE A 65 -31.46 -17.10 -28.10
N PRO A 66 -32.14 -15.93 -28.10
CA PRO A 66 -31.47 -14.65 -27.89
C PRO A 66 -30.82 -14.53 -26.52
N SER A 67 -31.34 -15.19 -25.47
CA SER A 67 -30.80 -15.11 -24.11
C SER A 67 -29.49 -15.90 -23.92
N GLN A 68 -29.31 -17.00 -24.66
CA GLN A 68 -28.18 -17.93 -24.50
C GLN A 68 -27.17 -17.89 -25.66
N ASN A 69 -27.46 -17.12 -26.73
CA ASN A 69 -26.65 -17.00 -27.94
C ASN A 69 -26.31 -18.32 -28.64
N MET A 70 -27.17 -19.32 -28.49
CA MET A 70 -26.98 -20.63 -29.06
C MET A 70 -28.26 -21.10 -29.73
N ARG A 71 -28.08 -21.99 -30.70
CA ARG A 71 -29.19 -22.70 -31.35
C ARG A 71 -29.89 -23.59 -30.35
N LEU A 72 -31.19 -23.78 -30.53
CA LEU A 72 -31.99 -24.65 -29.67
C LEU A 72 -31.41 -26.09 -29.60
N TYR A 73 -30.85 -26.64 -30.70
CA TYR A 73 -30.18 -27.96 -30.62
C TYR A 73 -28.99 -27.99 -29.65
N ARG A 74 -28.22 -26.89 -29.54
CA ARG A 74 -27.09 -26.81 -28.61
C ARG A 74 -27.56 -26.74 -27.17
N LEU A 75 -28.63 -25.99 -26.93
CA LEU A 75 -29.27 -25.94 -25.61
C LEU A 75 -29.80 -27.32 -25.20
N VAL A 76 -30.43 -28.03 -26.12
CA VAL A 76 -30.93 -29.40 -25.90
C VAL A 76 -29.78 -30.35 -25.63
N PHE A 77 -28.65 -30.22 -26.35
CA PHE A 77 -27.44 -30.98 -26.05
C PHE A 77 -26.92 -30.68 -24.64
N CYS A 78 -26.86 -29.40 -24.23
CA CYS A 78 -26.50 -29.03 -22.85
C CYS A 78 -27.49 -29.57 -21.82
N TYR A 79 -28.78 -29.61 -22.13
CA TYR A 79 -29.79 -30.22 -21.27
C TYR A 79 -29.56 -31.73 -21.14
N ILE A 80 -29.27 -32.43 -22.24
CA ILE A 80 -28.97 -33.85 -22.25
C ILE A 80 -27.74 -34.13 -21.39
N THR A 81 -26.63 -33.40 -21.60
CA THR A 81 -25.43 -33.59 -20.77
C THR A 81 -25.72 -33.33 -19.30
N TYR A 82 -26.44 -32.23 -18.98
CA TYR A 82 -26.89 -31.94 -17.62
C TYR A 82 -27.82 -33.02 -17.02
N ALA A 83 -28.69 -33.62 -17.83
CA ALA A 83 -29.62 -34.65 -17.38
C ALA A 83 -28.87 -35.93 -16.94
N PHE A 84 -27.78 -36.26 -17.62
CA PHE A 84 -26.93 -37.43 -17.35
C PHE A 84 -25.78 -37.17 -16.37
N THR A 85 -25.45 -35.91 -16.05
CA THR A 85 -24.45 -35.58 -15.03
C THR A 85 -25.01 -35.73 -13.62
N GLN A 86 -24.14 -36.07 -12.66
CA GLN A 86 -24.49 -36.08 -11.25
C GLN A 86 -24.83 -34.66 -10.75
N LYS A 87 -25.99 -34.54 -10.09
CA LYS A 87 -26.53 -33.23 -9.64
C LYS A 87 -26.33 -32.96 -8.15
N GLN A 88 -26.19 -34.00 -7.33
CA GLN A 88 -26.09 -33.89 -5.87
C GLN A 88 -24.76 -34.47 -5.38
N TYR A 89 -24.04 -33.69 -4.60
CA TYR A 89 -22.77 -34.04 -3.96
C TYR A 89 -22.92 -33.81 -2.46
N ASN A 90 -22.76 -34.84 -1.64
CA ASN A 90 -22.91 -34.76 -0.18
C ASN A 90 -21.95 -35.73 0.53
N ASN A 91 -21.86 -35.62 1.86
CA ASN A 91 -20.98 -36.45 2.70
C ASN A 91 -21.21 -37.97 2.59
N LYS A 92 -22.38 -38.42 2.12
CA LYS A 92 -22.70 -39.85 1.92
C LYS A 92 -22.16 -40.41 0.60
N ASN A 93 -21.86 -39.55 -0.37
CA ASN A 93 -21.36 -39.93 -1.68
C ASN A 93 -19.82 -39.83 -1.73
N LYS A 94 -19.14 -40.89 -2.19
CA LYS A 94 -17.67 -40.91 -2.40
C LYS A 94 -17.15 -39.81 -3.34
N ASN A 95 -18.04 -39.10 -4.03
CA ASN A 95 -17.73 -38.12 -5.07
C ASN A 95 -17.56 -36.68 -4.54
N LYS A 96 -17.65 -36.44 -3.22
CA LYS A 96 -17.36 -35.13 -2.59
C LYS A 96 -16.02 -34.55 -3.07
N LYS A 97 -15.01 -35.42 -3.18
CA LYS A 97 -13.63 -35.09 -3.61
C LYS A 97 -13.52 -34.57 -5.06
N GLN A 98 -14.58 -34.65 -5.88
CA GLN A 98 -14.54 -34.23 -7.29
C GLN A 98 -14.68 -32.72 -7.48
N LEU A 99 -15.32 -32.00 -6.54
CA LEU A 99 -15.48 -30.54 -6.62
C LEU A 99 -14.23 -29.79 -6.14
N ILE A 100 -13.37 -30.44 -5.36
CA ILE A 100 -12.15 -29.86 -4.80
C ILE A 100 -11.02 -30.07 -5.80
N ALA A 101 -10.52 -28.99 -6.40
CA ALA A 101 -9.47 -29.03 -7.43
C ALA A 101 -8.04 -29.12 -6.86
N TYR A 102 -7.89 -29.02 -5.54
CA TYR A 102 -6.59 -28.92 -4.85
C TYR A 102 -6.17 -30.25 -4.25
N SER A 103 -4.86 -30.50 -4.25
CA SER A 103 -4.26 -31.78 -3.82
C SER A 103 -3.62 -31.69 -2.44
N LYS A 104 -2.66 -30.77 -2.25
CA LYS A 104 -1.94 -30.58 -1.00
C LYS A 104 -1.32 -29.18 -0.92
N ILE A 105 -0.93 -28.79 0.28
CA ILE A 105 0.00 -27.68 0.50
C ILE A 105 1.41 -28.18 0.18
N TYR A 106 2.18 -27.39 -0.56
CA TYR A 106 3.56 -27.69 -0.91
C TYR A 106 4.40 -26.45 -0.63
N LYS A 107 5.21 -26.52 0.44
CA LYS A 107 5.95 -25.37 0.96
C LYS A 107 4.98 -24.23 1.29
N ASP A 108 5.26 -23.03 0.80
CA ASP A 108 4.39 -21.86 0.88
C ASP A 108 3.32 -21.76 -0.23
N SER A 109 3.16 -22.78 -1.08
CA SER A 109 2.24 -22.78 -2.23
C SER A 109 1.14 -23.84 -2.14
N VAL A 110 0.06 -23.67 -2.90
CA VAL A 110 -1.01 -24.67 -3.02
C VAL A 110 -0.86 -25.45 -4.33
N LYS A 111 -0.86 -26.79 -4.26
CA LYS A 111 -0.75 -27.64 -5.45
C LYS A 111 -2.11 -28.15 -5.90
N THR A 112 -2.46 -27.89 -7.15
CA THR A 112 -3.68 -28.42 -7.80
C THR A 112 -3.56 -29.92 -8.11
N LYS A 113 -4.69 -30.65 -8.16
CA LYS A 113 -4.74 -32.08 -8.58
C LYS A 113 -4.24 -32.31 -10.01
N LYS A 114 -4.15 -31.25 -10.82
CA LYS A 114 -3.63 -31.27 -12.19
C LYS A 114 -2.13 -31.00 -12.27
N GLY A 115 -1.46 -30.77 -11.14
CA GLY A 115 -0.01 -30.67 -11.03
C GLY A 115 0.57 -29.26 -11.08
N ASN A 116 -0.26 -28.23 -11.25
CA ASN A 116 0.18 -26.83 -11.17
C ASN A 116 0.29 -26.38 -9.71
N TYR A 117 1.28 -25.55 -9.42
CA TYR A 117 1.43 -24.79 -8.18
C TYR A 117 0.77 -23.43 -8.36
N LEU A 118 0.18 -22.92 -7.28
CA LEU A 118 -0.44 -21.61 -7.26
C LEU A 118 0.04 -20.79 -6.06
N LYS A 119 0.22 -19.50 -6.29
CA LYS A 119 0.47 -18.47 -5.27
C LYS A 119 -0.46 -17.30 -5.49
N ILE A 120 -0.82 -16.63 -4.40
CA ILE A 120 -1.83 -15.56 -4.40
C ILE A 120 -1.21 -14.30 -3.82
N ILE A 121 -1.22 -13.23 -4.62
CA ILE A 121 -0.78 -11.90 -4.22
C ILE A 121 -2.02 -11.07 -3.91
N HIS A 122 -2.14 -10.54 -2.70
CA HIS A 122 -3.13 -9.52 -2.37
C HIS A 122 -2.57 -8.15 -2.76
N PHE A 123 -3.34 -7.33 -3.48
CA PHE A 123 -2.86 -6.03 -3.95
C PHE A 123 -3.91 -4.92 -3.77
N LYS A 124 -3.44 -3.68 -3.60
CA LYS A 124 -4.32 -2.51 -3.53
C LYS A 124 -4.70 -2.01 -4.92
N GLY A 125 -5.93 -1.53 -5.07
CA GLY A 125 -6.37 -0.94 -6.33
C GLY A 125 -5.71 0.41 -6.60
N ILE A 126 -5.59 0.77 -7.88
CA ILE A 126 -5.23 2.11 -8.34
C ILE A 126 -6.15 2.54 -9.46
N ASN A 127 -6.48 3.84 -9.50
CA ASN A 127 -7.31 4.41 -10.55
C ASN A 127 -6.47 5.27 -11.53
N PRO A 128 -5.91 4.67 -12.60
CA PRO A 128 -5.08 5.42 -13.55
C PRO A 128 -5.88 6.45 -14.36
N PHE A 129 -7.21 6.39 -14.36
CA PHE A 129 -8.07 7.27 -15.16
C PHE A 129 -8.32 8.65 -14.53
N VAL A 130 -7.83 8.89 -13.32
CA VAL A 130 -7.91 10.21 -12.64
C VAL A 130 -6.71 11.10 -12.99
N GLU A 131 -5.68 10.52 -13.61
CA GLU A 131 -4.41 11.18 -13.92
C GLU A 131 -4.46 11.93 -15.26
N SER A 132 -3.37 12.66 -15.57
CA SER A 132 -3.21 13.30 -16.88
C SER A 132 -3.23 12.25 -18.00
N GLU A 133 -3.59 12.62 -19.24
CA GLU A 133 -3.58 11.64 -20.34
C GLU A 133 -2.21 11.00 -20.56
N PHE A 134 -1.13 11.74 -20.32
CA PHE A 134 0.24 11.24 -20.45
C PHE A 134 0.55 10.19 -19.38
N ASP A 135 0.33 10.51 -18.10
CA ASP A 135 0.61 9.61 -16.98
C ASP A 135 -0.28 8.37 -17.01
N LYS A 136 -1.58 8.56 -17.33
CA LYS A 136 -2.53 7.48 -17.56
C LYS A 136 -1.98 6.49 -18.59
N ASN A 137 -1.52 6.96 -19.74
CA ASN A 137 -1.00 6.09 -20.79
C ASN A 137 0.28 5.36 -20.35
N ILE A 138 1.17 6.01 -19.59
CA ILE A 138 2.35 5.34 -19.01
C ILE A 138 1.92 4.21 -18.09
N LYS A 139 1.03 4.46 -17.12
CA LYS A 139 0.56 3.44 -16.18
C LYS A 139 -0.15 2.29 -16.88
N LEU A 140 -1.01 2.58 -17.85
CA LEU A 140 -1.71 1.55 -18.62
C LEU A 140 -0.74 0.69 -19.44
N ASN A 141 0.33 1.27 -19.99
CA ASN A 141 1.38 0.50 -20.67
C ASN A 141 2.18 -0.36 -19.69
N GLN A 142 2.49 0.14 -18.50
CA GLN A 142 3.14 -0.67 -17.46
C GLN A 142 2.26 -1.84 -17.02
N ILE A 143 0.95 -1.63 -16.86
CA ILE A 143 -0.03 -2.69 -16.58
C ILE A 143 -0.09 -3.71 -17.73
N ALA A 144 -0.04 -3.25 -18.99
CA ALA A 144 0.01 -4.15 -20.14
C ALA A 144 1.26 -5.04 -20.12
N ASN A 145 2.42 -4.47 -19.80
CA ASN A 145 3.69 -5.19 -19.68
C ASN A 145 3.64 -6.28 -18.59
N ILE A 146 2.94 -6.06 -17.47
CA ILE A 146 2.72 -7.10 -16.45
C ILE A 146 2.02 -8.30 -17.09
N PHE A 147 0.94 -8.08 -17.85
CA PHE A 147 0.24 -9.18 -18.53
C PHE A 147 1.09 -9.87 -19.60
N ASP A 148 1.96 -9.14 -20.30
CA ASP A 148 2.83 -9.73 -21.33
C ASP A 148 3.80 -10.79 -20.78
N GLN A 149 4.08 -10.80 -19.47
CA GLN A 149 4.95 -11.81 -18.84
C GLN A 149 4.29 -13.20 -18.73
N PHE A 150 2.96 -13.29 -18.82
CA PHE A 150 2.22 -14.51 -18.52
C PHE A 150 2.04 -15.40 -19.74
N ASN A 151 2.91 -16.41 -19.92
CA ASN A 151 2.72 -17.47 -20.92
C ASN A 151 1.81 -18.61 -20.43
N VAL A 152 1.28 -18.48 -19.22
CA VAL A 152 0.40 -19.41 -18.53
C VAL A 152 -0.83 -18.66 -18.04
N MET A 153 -1.89 -19.38 -17.68
CA MET A 153 -3.09 -18.75 -17.13
C MET A 153 -2.74 -18.00 -15.84
N GLY A 154 -3.25 -16.78 -15.69
CA GLY A 154 -3.30 -15.98 -14.48
C GLY A 154 -4.74 -15.62 -14.14
N SER A 155 -5.01 -15.11 -12.94
CA SER A 155 -6.36 -14.67 -12.58
C SER A 155 -6.32 -13.42 -11.71
N LEU A 156 -7.15 -12.43 -12.06
CA LEU A 156 -7.46 -11.31 -11.18
C LEU A 156 -8.82 -11.58 -10.52
N ILE A 157 -8.88 -11.42 -9.22
CA ILE A 157 -10.08 -11.70 -8.43
C ILE A 157 -10.41 -10.47 -7.62
N LYS A 158 -11.69 -10.11 -7.61
CA LYS A 158 -12.27 -9.16 -6.67
C LYS A 158 -13.26 -9.90 -5.80
N ARG A 159 -13.15 -9.72 -4.50
CA ARG A 159 -14.02 -10.31 -3.50
C ARG A 159 -14.46 -9.26 -2.49
N LYS A 160 -15.72 -9.31 -2.10
CA LYS A 160 -16.24 -8.46 -1.01
C LYS A 160 -16.08 -9.19 0.31
N GLU A 161 -15.27 -8.62 1.20
CA GLU A 161 -14.96 -9.22 2.49
C GLU A 161 -15.27 -8.24 3.60
N LYS A 162 -15.67 -8.76 4.77
CA LYS A 162 -15.80 -7.93 5.96
C LYS A 162 -14.40 -7.55 6.42
N ASN A 163 -14.21 -6.27 6.72
CA ASN A 163 -13.01 -5.85 7.41
C ASN A 163 -12.90 -6.57 8.76
N ASN A 164 -11.72 -7.13 9.03
CA ASN A 164 -11.40 -7.68 10.33
C ASN A 164 -10.69 -6.60 11.15
N TYR A 165 -11.35 -6.13 12.22
CA TYR A 165 -10.79 -5.17 13.17
C TYR A 165 -10.25 -5.84 14.44
N GLN A 166 -10.16 -7.17 14.49
CA GLN A 166 -9.67 -7.89 15.68
C GLN A 166 -8.26 -7.45 16.09
N ASP A 167 -7.34 -7.32 15.13
CA ASP A 167 -5.98 -6.85 15.41
C ASP A 167 -5.99 -5.43 16.00
N ASN A 168 -6.85 -4.55 15.48
CA ASN A 168 -7.03 -3.20 16.00
C ASN A 168 -7.56 -3.23 17.44
N LEU A 169 -8.60 -4.01 17.72
CA LEU A 169 -9.21 -4.13 19.05
C LEU A 169 -8.21 -4.68 20.08
N ILE A 170 -7.43 -5.70 19.70
CA ILE A 170 -6.36 -6.25 20.55
C ILE A 170 -5.32 -5.17 20.83
N ASN A 171 -4.91 -4.41 19.81
CA ASN A 171 -3.94 -3.33 19.95
C ASN A 171 -4.43 -2.22 20.90
N ILE A 172 -5.68 -1.78 20.74
CA ILE A 172 -6.31 -0.76 21.59
C ILE A 172 -6.32 -1.21 23.06
N GLN A 173 -6.72 -2.46 23.33
CA GLN A 173 -6.76 -2.99 24.69
C GLN A 173 -5.37 -3.08 25.32
N GLN A 174 -4.38 -3.59 24.57
CA GLN A 174 -3.01 -3.71 25.06
C GLN A 174 -2.38 -2.35 25.36
N ASN A 175 -2.52 -1.38 24.44
CA ASN A 175 -1.96 -0.04 24.63
C ASN A 175 -2.68 0.71 25.74
N GLY A 176 -4.01 0.55 25.83
CA GLY A 176 -4.84 1.11 26.89
C GLY A 176 -4.38 0.66 28.27
N LEU A 177 -4.27 -0.65 28.49
CA LEU A 177 -3.82 -1.21 29.77
C LEU A 177 -2.41 -0.73 30.11
N ASN A 178 -1.46 -0.83 29.17
CA ASN A 178 -0.08 -0.39 29.39
C ASN A 178 0.01 1.09 29.76
N LYS A 179 -0.77 1.95 29.10
CA LYS A 179 -0.73 3.40 29.35
C LYS A 179 -1.36 3.76 30.69
N ILE A 180 -2.47 3.12 31.05
CA ILE A 180 -3.12 3.33 32.36
C ILE A 180 -2.20 2.88 33.48
N ASP A 181 -1.59 1.68 33.38
CA ASP A 181 -0.64 1.16 34.37
C ASP A 181 0.58 2.10 34.57
N GLN A 182 1.11 2.66 33.47
CA GLN A 182 2.18 3.66 33.55
C GLN A 182 1.73 4.94 34.27
N LEU A 183 0.50 5.38 34.00
CA LEU A 183 -0.03 6.60 34.59
C LEU A 183 -0.46 6.42 36.05
N GLU A 184 -0.87 5.24 36.51
CA GLU A 184 -1.15 4.97 37.94
C GLU A 184 0.07 5.23 38.83
N ASN A 185 1.26 5.00 38.28
CA ASN A 185 2.53 5.27 38.95
C ASN A 185 2.91 6.76 38.99
N THR A 186 2.29 7.60 38.17
CA THR A 186 2.47 9.05 38.15
C THR A 186 1.25 9.71 38.79
N SER A 187 1.40 10.54 39.82
CA SER A 187 0.29 11.15 40.59
C SER A 187 -0.67 12.09 39.80
N ASN A 188 -0.76 11.98 38.47
CA ASN A 188 -1.53 12.84 37.58
C ASN A 188 -2.90 12.23 37.23
N ILE A 189 -3.88 12.50 38.10
CA ILE A 189 -5.27 12.02 37.99
C ILE A 189 -5.94 12.52 36.69
N GLN A 190 -5.67 13.77 36.30
CA GLN A 190 -6.28 14.36 35.10
C GLN A 190 -5.86 13.61 33.82
N ALA A 191 -4.58 13.25 33.70
CA ALA A 191 -4.11 12.49 32.55
C ALA A 191 -4.72 11.08 32.50
N GLN A 192 -4.91 10.43 33.66
CA GLN A 192 -5.54 9.10 33.74
C GLN A 192 -6.99 9.13 33.22
N GLU A 193 -7.79 10.11 33.67
CA GLU A 193 -9.17 10.28 33.20
C GLU A 193 -9.23 10.52 31.69
N VAL A 194 -8.36 11.39 31.17
CA VAL A 194 -8.29 11.71 29.73
C VAL A 194 -7.97 10.48 28.89
N PHE A 195 -6.99 9.66 29.30
CA PHE A 195 -6.64 8.46 28.53
C PHE A 195 -7.67 7.35 28.66
N GLY A 196 -8.29 7.18 29.83
CA GLY A 196 -9.41 6.25 30.00
C GLY A 196 -10.57 6.57 29.05
N GLU A 197 -10.95 7.84 28.96
CA GLU A 197 -11.99 8.29 28.03
C GLU A 197 -11.54 8.19 26.56
N TYR A 198 -10.29 8.52 26.25
CA TYR A 198 -9.70 8.35 24.91
C TYR A 198 -9.82 6.92 24.41
N TYR A 199 -9.35 5.93 25.17
CA TYR A 199 -9.41 4.53 24.76
C TYR A 199 -10.84 4.01 24.68
N SER A 200 -11.74 4.44 25.56
CA SER A 200 -13.17 4.10 25.46
C SER A 200 -13.78 4.61 24.17
N GLN A 201 -13.54 5.87 23.80
CA GLN A 201 -14.08 6.48 22.58
C GLN A 201 -13.47 5.87 21.31
N VAL A 202 -12.18 5.51 21.34
CA VAL A 202 -11.55 4.76 20.24
C VAL A 202 -12.15 3.36 20.10
N LEU A 203 -12.39 2.64 21.21
CA LEU A 203 -13.11 1.36 21.16
C LEU A 203 -14.51 1.53 20.55
N ASP A 204 -15.26 2.55 20.97
CA ASP A 204 -16.58 2.85 20.42
C ASP A 204 -16.53 3.13 18.91
N ASP A 205 -15.52 3.86 18.43
CA ASP A 205 -15.30 4.10 17.00
C ASP A 205 -15.09 2.77 16.24
N PHE A 206 -14.24 1.88 16.73
CA PHE A 206 -13.98 0.59 16.10
C PHE A 206 -15.16 -0.39 16.20
N GLU A 207 -15.91 -0.38 17.30
CA GLU A 207 -17.16 -1.14 17.42
C GLU A 207 -18.22 -0.62 16.45
N ARG A 208 -18.30 0.70 16.22
CA ARG A 208 -19.18 1.28 15.19
C ARG A 208 -18.74 0.87 13.79
N LEU A 209 -17.44 0.87 13.49
CA LEU A 209 -16.91 0.37 12.21
C LEU A 209 -17.20 -1.13 12.03
N GLN A 210 -17.17 -1.93 13.10
CA GLN A 210 -17.48 -3.36 13.03
C GLN A 210 -18.98 -3.63 12.86
N ASN A 211 -19.83 -2.84 13.53
CA ASN A 211 -21.28 -3.01 13.54
C ASN A 211 -22.00 -2.32 12.37
N SER A 212 -21.33 -1.41 11.65
CA SER A 212 -21.87 -0.83 10.43
C SER A 212 -22.05 -1.96 9.40
N ASN A 213 -23.29 -2.43 9.24
CA ASN A 213 -23.70 -3.57 8.39
C ASN A 213 -23.32 -3.45 6.89
N ASN A 214 -22.53 -2.46 6.48
CA ASN A 214 -22.26 -2.06 5.10
C ASN A 214 -20.79 -2.05 4.66
N GLU A 215 -19.80 -2.36 5.52
CA GLU A 215 -18.38 -2.26 5.11
C GLU A 215 -17.82 -3.60 4.61
N MET A 216 -18.50 -4.17 3.62
CA MET A 216 -17.85 -5.12 2.72
C MET A 216 -16.87 -4.31 1.86
N VAL A 217 -15.58 -4.49 2.08
CA VAL A 217 -14.54 -3.85 1.28
C VAL A 217 -14.17 -4.75 0.11
N ASP A 218 -13.87 -4.10 -1.01
CA ASP A 218 -13.39 -4.79 -2.20
C ASP A 218 -11.91 -5.15 -2.02
N ASN A 219 -11.62 -6.42 -1.79
CA ASN A 219 -10.25 -6.95 -1.77
C ASN A 219 -9.90 -7.53 -3.14
N TYR A 220 -8.65 -7.28 -3.57
CA TYR A 220 -8.17 -7.68 -4.89
C TYR A 220 -6.98 -8.64 -4.80
N TYR A 221 -7.04 -9.69 -5.62
CA TYR A 221 -6.06 -10.76 -5.60
C TYR A 221 -5.60 -11.09 -7.00
N PHE A 222 -4.31 -11.36 -7.12
CA PHE A 222 -3.66 -11.85 -8.32
C PHE A 222 -3.21 -13.29 -8.05
N VAL A 223 -3.84 -14.24 -8.74
CA VAL A 223 -3.50 -15.68 -8.65
C VAL A 223 -2.60 -16.05 -9.82
N ILE A 224 -1.41 -16.53 -9.49
CA ILE A 224 -0.39 -16.95 -10.46
C ILE A 224 -0.26 -18.47 -10.40
N TYR A 225 -0.19 -19.09 -11.57
CA TYR A 225 -0.11 -20.54 -11.71
C TYR A 225 1.13 -20.91 -12.50
N GLU A 226 1.84 -21.95 -12.10
CA GLU A 226 2.96 -22.47 -12.87
C GLU A 226 3.16 -23.98 -12.63
N LYS A 227 3.73 -24.69 -13.60
CA LYS A 227 3.98 -26.14 -13.48
C LYS A 227 5.18 -26.44 -12.59
N GLN A 228 6.16 -25.53 -12.55
CA GLN A 228 7.40 -25.67 -11.79
C GLN A 228 7.43 -24.65 -10.66
N TYR A 229 7.69 -25.12 -9.44
CA TYR A 229 7.70 -24.27 -8.24
C TYR A 229 8.75 -23.15 -8.30
N GLN A 230 9.95 -23.40 -8.83
CA GLN A 230 10.98 -22.36 -8.98
C GLN A 230 10.54 -21.23 -9.91
N LYS A 231 9.97 -21.56 -11.08
CA LYS A 231 9.42 -20.57 -12.01
C LYS A 231 8.23 -19.81 -11.46
N LEU A 232 7.43 -20.46 -10.59
CA LEU A 232 6.34 -19.77 -9.88
C LEU A 232 6.90 -18.64 -9.03
N ASN A 233 7.96 -18.89 -8.26
CA ASN A 233 8.58 -17.87 -7.42
C ASN A 233 9.18 -16.74 -8.24
N GLU A 234 9.92 -17.05 -9.30
CA GLU A 234 10.47 -16.03 -10.22
C GLU A 234 9.37 -15.13 -10.81
N LEU A 235 8.25 -15.72 -11.24
CA LEU A 235 7.13 -14.97 -11.81
C LEU A 235 6.38 -14.14 -10.77
N VAL A 236 6.21 -14.67 -9.54
CA VAL A 236 5.60 -13.95 -8.41
C VAL A 236 6.46 -12.75 -8.03
N ASP A 237 7.77 -12.93 -7.88
CA ASP A 237 8.71 -11.86 -7.49
C ASP A 237 8.75 -10.76 -8.55
N SER A 238 8.81 -11.15 -9.84
CA SER A 238 8.74 -10.21 -10.97
C SER A 238 7.42 -9.42 -10.97
N THR A 239 6.29 -10.12 -10.79
CA THR A 239 4.97 -9.48 -10.77
C THR A 239 4.83 -8.50 -9.60
N MET A 240 5.28 -8.89 -8.40
CA MET A 240 5.25 -8.01 -7.23
C MET A 240 6.14 -6.78 -7.46
N TRP A 241 7.34 -6.97 -8.00
CA TRP A 241 8.24 -5.86 -8.33
C TRP A 241 7.60 -4.88 -9.31
N ASP A 242 6.99 -5.36 -10.39
CA ASP A 242 6.31 -4.50 -11.37
C ASP A 242 5.10 -3.78 -10.78
N LEU A 243 4.27 -4.45 -9.97
CA LEU A 243 3.16 -3.82 -9.27
C LEU A 243 3.67 -2.67 -8.37
N THR A 244 4.71 -2.93 -7.58
CA THR A 244 5.27 -1.90 -6.69
C THR A 244 5.86 -0.71 -7.46
N ASN A 245 6.48 -0.94 -8.62
CA ASN A 245 7.01 0.14 -9.48
C ASN A 245 5.92 1.05 -10.04
N ILE A 246 4.72 0.52 -10.28
CA ILE A 246 3.55 1.30 -10.72
C ILE A 246 2.89 2.05 -9.53
N GLY A 247 3.33 1.77 -8.30
CA GLY A 247 2.77 2.33 -7.07
C GLY A 247 1.62 1.49 -6.47
N ILE A 248 1.48 0.23 -6.89
CA ILE A 248 0.51 -0.71 -6.31
C ILE A 248 1.19 -1.45 -5.15
N ASP A 249 0.70 -1.20 -3.93
CA ASP A 249 1.10 -1.99 -2.76
C ASP A 249 0.57 -3.42 -2.90
N CYS A 250 1.42 -4.41 -2.68
CA CYS A 250 1.05 -5.82 -2.75
C CYS A 250 1.78 -6.67 -1.70
N ASN A 251 1.12 -7.72 -1.24
CA ASN A 251 1.62 -8.67 -0.25
C ASN A 251 1.33 -10.10 -0.72
N LEU A 252 2.32 -10.98 -0.63
CA LEU A 252 2.13 -12.41 -0.88
C LEU A 252 1.37 -13.03 0.30
N LEU A 253 0.31 -13.79 0.01
CA LEU A 253 -0.38 -14.59 1.03
C LEU A 253 0.47 -15.80 1.41
N ASP A 254 0.57 -16.08 2.70
CA ASP A 254 1.17 -17.32 3.17
C ASP A 254 0.29 -18.55 2.83
N ALA A 255 0.79 -19.75 3.11
CA ALA A 255 0.08 -20.99 2.81
C ALA A 255 -1.29 -21.09 3.52
N LYS A 256 -1.38 -20.61 4.77
CA LYS A 256 -2.62 -20.65 5.56
C LYS A 256 -3.66 -19.70 4.95
N ALA A 257 -3.29 -18.43 4.76
CA ALA A 257 -4.12 -17.41 4.15
C ALA A 257 -4.54 -17.78 2.72
N SER A 258 -3.68 -18.47 1.96
CA SER A 258 -4.01 -18.98 0.63
C SER A 258 -5.11 -20.05 0.66
N VAL A 259 -5.05 -20.96 1.63
CA VAL A 259 -6.09 -22.00 1.82
C VAL A 259 -7.40 -21.37 2.32
N GLU A 260 -7.32 -20.44 3.26
CA GLU A 260 -8.47 -19.68 3.75
C GLU A 260 -9.15 -18.89 2.63
N PHE A 261 -8.37 -18.20 1.79
CA PHE A 261 -8.87 -17.50 0.60
C PHE A 261 -9.64 -18.45 -0.34
N ILE A 262 -9.07 -19.61 -0.66
CA ILE A 262 -9.72 -20.61 -1.53
C ILE A 262 -11.03 -21.12 -0.93
N ALA A 263 -11.02 -21.48 0.36
CA ALA A 263 -12.22 -21.92 1.05
C ALA A 263 -13.30 -20.84 1.01
N ASN A 264 -12.90 -19.60 1.29
CA ASN A 264 -13.81 -18.47 1.35
C ASN A 264 -14.39 -18.12 -0.03
N LEU A 265 -13.60 -18.19 -1.12
CA LEU A 265 -14.06 -17.99 -2.50
C LEU A 265 -15.14 -19.01 -2.92
N HIS A 266 -15.05 -20.24 -2.39
CA HIS A 266 -15.98 -21.32 -2.68
C HIS A 266 -17.01 -21.59 -1.58
N HIS A 267 -17.04 -20.81 -0.50
CA HIS A 267 -17.88 -21.03 0.68
C HIS A 267 -17.74 -22.43 1.29
N TRP A 268 -16.51 -22.95 1.33
CA TRP A 268 -16.19 -24.19 2.02
C TRP A 268 -15.83 -23.93 3.48
N LYS A 269 -16.19 -24.88 4.35
CA LYS A 269 -15.72 -24.93 5.73
C LYS A 269 -14.29 -25.48 5.76
N ILE A 270 -13.53 -25.09 6.78
CA ILE A 270 -12.15 -25.55 6.98
C ILE A 270 -12.09 -26.36 8.26
N ASP A 271 -11.54 -27.57 8.17
CA ASP A 271 -11.13 -28.36 9.33
C ASP A 271 -9.76 -27.84 9.83
N GLN A 272 -9.79 -27.06 10.92
CA GLN A 272 -8.60 -26.37 11.44
C GLN A 272 -7.51 -27.35 11.92
N GLU A 273 -7.88 -28.46 12.55
CA GLU A 273 -6.90 -29.45 13.04
C GLU A 273 -6.13 -30.08 11.86
N LYS A 274 -6.84 -30.44 10.78
CA LYS A 274 -6.19 -30.99 9.59
C LYS A 274 -5.39 -29.96 8.82
N LEU A 275 -5.83 -28.69 8.81
CA LEU A 275 -5.08 -27.61 8.21
C LEU A 275 -3.74 -27.41 8.91
N GLU A 276 -3.72 -27.36 10.25
CA GLU A 276 -2.49 -27.25 11.03
C GLU A 276 -1.53 -28.40 10.74
N LEU A 277 -2.03 -29.64 10.73
CA LEU A 277 -1.22 -30.80 10.38
C LEU A 277 -0.69 -30.74 8.94
N ALA A 278 -1.47 -30.26 7.97
CA ALA A 278 -1.03 -30.09 6.58
C ALA A 278 0.05 -28.99 6.45
N LEU A 279 -0.05 -27.92 7.23
CA LEU A 279 0.95 -26.85 7.30
C LEU A 279 2.26 -27.36 7.95
N GLU A 280 2.18 -28.15 9.02
CA GLU A 280 3.37 -28.78 9.61
C GLU A 280 4.08 -29.72 8.63
N GLN A 281 3.32 -30.48 7.83
CA GLN A 281 3.88 -31.33 6.77
C GLN A 281 4.55 -30.50 5.67
N ALA A 282 4.00 -29.35 5.32
CA ALA A 282 4.59 -28.45 4.33
C ALA A 282 5.89 -27.81 4.84
N ASN A 283 5.92 -27.36 6.09
CA ASN A 283 7.12 -26.75 6.71
C ASN A 283 8.30 -27.74 6.81
N LYS A 284 8.02 -29.03 7.01
CA LYS A 284 9.08 -30.07 7.00
C LYS A 284 9.74 -30.22 5.63
N ILE A 285 8.97 -30.08 4.54
CA ILE A 285 9.53 -30.11 3.17
C ILE A 285 10.50 -28.95 2.95
N ASP A 286 10.23 -27.77 3.53
CA ASP A 286 11.16 -26.63 3.43
C ASP A 286 12.47 -26.88 4.19
N GLN A 287 12.42 -27.50 5.36
CA GLN A 287 13.62 -27.85 6.13
C GLN A 287 14.48 -28.93 5.46
N ASP A 288 13.84 -29.96 4.88
CA ASP A 288 14.54 -31.04 4.19
C ASP A 288 15.30 -30.54 2.93
N ASP A 289 14.74 -29.55 2.22
CA ASP A 289 15.38 -28.92 1.05
C ASP A 289 16.52 -27.96 1.44
N GLU A 290 16.46 -27.31 2.61
CA GLU A 290 17.57 -26.49 3.14
C GLU A 290 18.77 -27.36 3.57
N GLU A 291 18.52 -28.55 4.15
CA GLU A 291 19.57 -29.54 4.46
C GLU A 291 20.15 -30.22 3.19
N GLU A 292 19.38 -30.31 2.10
CA GLU A 292 19.85 -30.88 0.82
C GLU A 292 20.99 -30.09 0.15
N VAL A 293 21.17 -28.80 0.50
CA VAL A 293 22.18 -27.93 -0.12
C VAL A 293 23.59 -28.18 0.45
N ASP A 294 23.75 -28.82 1.62
CA ASP A 294 25.01 -28.77 2.37
C ASP A 294 25.88 -30.04 2.40
N SER A 295 25.54 -31.16 1.74
CA SER A 295 26.55 -32.21 1.51
C SER A 295 26.27 -33.22 0.40
N VAL A 296 27.32 -33.51 -0.40
CA VAL A 296 27.39 -34.63 -1.36
C VAL A 296 27.22 -36.00 -0.67
N VAL A 297 27.42 -36.07 0.65
CA VAL A 297 27.26 -37.28 1.47
C VAL A 297 25.78 -37.64 1.65
N TYR A 298 24.89 -36.65 1.72
CA TYR A 298 23.45 -36.85 1.95
C TYR A 298 22.77 -37.58 0.78
N GLN A 299 23.11 -37.23 -0.47
CA GLN A 299 22.54 -37.87 -1.67
C GLN A 299 22.81 -39.38 -1.76
N THR A 300 23.91 -39.85 -1.16
CA THR A 300 24.28 -41.28 -1.15
C THR A 300 23.52 -42.04 -0.05
N LEU A 301 23.25 -41.40 1.09
CA LEU A 301 22.48 -41.97 2.20
C LEU A 301 20.97 -41.97 1.92
N VAL A 302 20.44 -40.98 1.20
CA VAL A 302 19.02 -40.92 0.80
C VAL A 302 18.65 -42.03 -0.19
N LYS A 303 19.56 -42.41 -1.12
CA LYS A 303 19.38 -43.59 -1.99
C LYS A 303 19.27 -44.91 -1.21
N LEU A 304 19.84 -44.97 -0.01
CA LEU A 304 19.76 -46.13 0.89
C LEU A 304 18.55 -46.06 1.83
N LYS A 305 18.15 -44.87 2.30
CA LYS A 305 16.98 -44.64 3.18
C LYS A 305 15.64 -44.80 2.44
N ASN A 306 15.58 -44.41 1.17
CA ASN A 306 14.36 -44.50 0.34
C ASN A 306 13.93 -45.92 -0.03
N LYS A 307 14.71 -46.95 0.35
CA LYS A 307 14.29 -48.36 0.23
C LYS A 307 13.50 -48.88 1.44
N THR A 308 13.35 -48.12 2.53
CA THR A 308 12.74 -48.63 3.78
C THR A 308 11.79 -47.69 4.53
N GLN A 309 11.42 -46.52 4.00
CA GLN A 309 10.35 -45.70 4.59
C GLN A 309 9.00 -45.96 3.93
N LYS A 310 8.04 -46.46 4.72
CA LYS A 310 6.61 -46.38 4.41
C LYS A 310 6.27 -44.92 4.12
N GLN A 311 5.68 -44.64 2.96
CA GLN A 311 5.08 -43.34 2.63
C GLN A 311 4.19 -42.90 3.80
N GLN A 312 4.54 -41.81 4.49
CA GLN A 312 3.58 -41.09 5.30
C GLN A 312 2.57 -40.48 4.32
N ASP A 313 1.30 -40.87 4.43
CA ASP A 313 0.24 -40.31 3.62
C ASP A 313 0.11 -38.81 3.93
N PHE A 314 0.44 -37.96 2.96
CA PHE A 314 0.25 -36.51 3.08
C PHE A 314 -1.24 -36.20 3.22
N ILE A 315 -1.59 -35.28 4.11
CA ILE A 315 -2.97 -34.81 4.24
C ILE A 315 -3.35 -34.11 2.96
N SER A 316 -4.43 -34.60 2.36
CA SER A 316 -4.94 -34.05 1.11
C SER A 316 -5.85 -32.86 1.39
N LEU A 317 -5.80 -31.80 0.57
CA LEU A 317 -6.65 -30.62 0.76
C LEU A 317 -8.15 -30.93 0.61
N ASP A 318 -8.51 -32.05 -0.02
CA ASP A 318 -9.88 -32.57 -0.02
C ASP A 318 -10.35 -33.15 1.33
N GLU A 319 -9.45 -33.31 2.29
CA GLU A 319 -9.80 -33.63 3.69
C GLU A 319 -9.87 -32.38 4.57
N VAL A 320 -9.23 -31.28 4.15
CA VAL A 320 -9.23 -29.98 4.84
C VAL A 320 -10.48 -29.18 4.50
N PHE A 321 -10.87 -29.13 3.22
CA PHE A 321 -12.08 -28.45 2.79
C PHE A 321 -13.31 -29.33 2.99
N ASP A 322 -14.35 -28.74 3.57
CA ASP A 322 -15.62 -29.39 3.86
C ASP A 322 -16.82 -28.58 3.34
N PHE A 323 -17.88 -29.28 2.96
CA PHE A 323 -19.21 -28.76 2.63
C PHE A 323 -20.22 -29.89 2.86
N ASP A 324 -21.44 -29.53 3.26
CA ASP A 324 -22.46 -30.52 3.64
C ASP A 324 -23.14 -31.10 2.40
N GLU A 325 -23.63 -30.22 1.51
CA GLU A 325 -24.32 -30.61 0.28
C GLU A 325 -24.23 -29.53 -0.81
N VAL A 326 -23.95 -29.97 -2.06
CA VAL A 326 -24.05 -29.15 -3.28
C VAL A 326 -25.05 -29.77 -4.26
N ILE A 327 -26.07 -28.99 -4.65
CA ILE A 327 -27.13 -29.39 -5.60
C ILE A 327 -27.14 -28.48 -6.82
N PHE A 328 -26.79 -29.02 -7.98
CA PHE A 328 -26.91 -28.31 -9.25
C PHE A 328 -28.34 -28.31 -9.78
N LYS A 329 -28.85 -27.11 -10.10
CA LYS A 329 -30.10 -26.89 -10.83
C LYS A 329 -29.80 -26.39 -12.24
N SER A 330 -30.84 -26.03 -12.98
CA SER A 330 -30.72 -25.61 -14.38
C SER A 330 -29.98 -24.28 -14.58
N ASN A 331 -30.03 -23.36 -13.63
CA ASN A 331 -29.47 -22.00 -13.78
C ASN A 331 -28.76 -21.48 -12.53
N HIS A 332 -28.75 -22.27 -11.47
CA HIS A 332 -28.12 -21.96 -10.19
C HIS A 332 -27.70 -23.28 -9.55
N TYR A 333 -26.96 -23.21 -8.46
CA TYR A 333 -26.71 -24.34 -7.57
C TYR A 333 -26.98 -23.92 -6.12
N ILE A 334 -27.23 -24.89 -5.27
CA ILE A 334 -27.46 -24.69 -3.84
C ILE A 334 -26.28 -25.33 -3.12
N GLN A 335 -25.64 -24.60 -2.22
CA GLN A 335 -24.56 -25.10 -1.37
C GLN A 335 -24.87 -24.73 0.06
N ASP A 336 -24.96 -25.72 0.96
CA ASP A 336 -25.17 -25.53 2.39
C ASP A 336 -26.31 -24.54 2.74
N ASN A 337 -27.46 -24.70 2.05
CA ASN A 337 -28.66 -23.84 2.10
C ASN A 337 -28.54 -22.42 1.51
N GLN A 338 -27.42 -22.06 0.90
CA GLN A 338 -27.27 -20.81 0.15
C GLN A 338 -27.44 -21.03 -1.36
N TYR A 339 -27.99 -20.02 -2.03
CA TYR A 339 -28.23 -20.04 -3.47
C TYR A 339 -27.11 -19.32 -4.21
N HIS A 340 -26.49 -20.00 -5.18
CA HIS A 340 -25.39 -19.46 -5.95
C HIS A 340 -25.65 -19.54 -7.46
N SER A 341 -25.13 -18.58 -8.23
CA SER A 341 -25.12 -18.67 -9.68
C SER A 341 -23.94 -17.95 -10.28
N ILE A 342 -23.43 -18.47 -11.40
CA ILE A 342 -22.31 -17.91 -12.12
C ILE A 342 -22.80 -17.34 -13.45
N GLN A 343 -22.47 -16.07 -13.70
CA GLN A 343 -22.69 -15.41 -14.98
C GLN A 343 -21.35 -15.19 -15.69
N SER A 344 -21.32 -15.29 -17.01
CA SER A 344 -20.13 -14.95 -17.81
C SER A 344 -20.41 -13.87 -18.83
N ILE A 345 -19.37 -13.19 -19.31
CA ILE A 345 -19.54 -12.22 -20.40
C ILE A 345 -19.76 -12.96 -21.72
N ARG A 346 -20.90 -12.67 -22.36
CA ARG A 346 -21.27 -13.22 -23.66
C ARG A 346 -20.62 -12.45 -24.80
N ARG A 347 -20.67 -11.12 -24.73
CA ARG A 347 -20.30 -10.24 -25.84
C ARG A 347 -19.88 -8.87 -25.32
N TYR A 348 -18.78 -8.39 -25.87
CA TYR A 348 -18.28 -7.03 -25.74
C TYR A 348 -18.74 -6.16 -26.93
N PRO A 349 -18.89 -4.84 -26.74
CA PRO A 349 -19.13 -3.94 -27.87
C PRO A 349 -17.90 -3.84 -28.78
N THR A 350 -18.11 -3.58 -30.08
CA THR A 350 -17.02 -3.39 -31.03
C THR A 350 -16.15 -2.17 -30.71
N GLN A 351 -16.78 -1.11 -30.19
CA GLN A 351 -16.10 0.01 -29.57
C GLN A 351 -16.16 -0.18 -28.06
N LEU A 352 -15.03 -0.55 -27.48
CA LEU A 352 -14.90 -0.76 -26.04
C LEU A 352 -14.40 0.54 -25.40
N GLN A 353 -15.09 0.95 -24.34
CA GLN A 353 -14.73 2.12 -23.55
C GLN A 353 -13.54 1.80 -22.64
N GLU A 354 -12.77 2.82 -22.29
CA GLU A 354 -11.77 2.75 -21.21
C GLU A 354 -12.45 2.42 -19.88
N ASN A 355 -11.69 1.84 -18.95
CA ASN A 355 -12.14 1.47 -17.60
C ASN A 355 -13.38 0.54 -17.60
N TRP A 356 -13.52 -0.32 -18.62
CA TRP A 356 -14.74 -1.11 -18.81
C TRP A 356 -14.95 -2.18 -17.72
N LEU A 357 -13.92 -2.60 -16.97
CA LEU A 357 -14.06 -3.58 -15.90
C LEU A 357 -14.67 -2.97 -14.62
N SER A 358 -14.54 -1.64 -14.41
CA SER A 358 -15.09 -0.97 -13.22
C SER A 358 -16.59 -1.20 -13.02
N ILE A 359 -17.37 -1.31 -14.10
CA ILE A 359 -18.82 -1.56 -14.02
C ILE A 359 -19.15 -2.95 -13.44
N LEU A 360 -18.24 -3.91 -13.59
CA LEU A 360 -18.37 -5.25 -13.04
C LEU A 360 -17.92 -5.28 -11.58
N LEU A 361 -16.90 -4.48 -11.26
CA LEU A 361 -16.38 -4.34 -9.90
C LEU A 361 -17.38 -3.69 -8.94
N GLN A 362 -18.27 -2.81 -9.44
CA GLN A 362 -19.39 -2.23 -8.69
C GLN A 362 -20.43 -3.26 -8.21
N SER A 363 -20.42 -4.48 -8.74
CA SER A 363 -21.34 -5.54 -8.30
C SER A 363 -20.97 -6.06 -6.91
N ASP A 364 -21.96 -6.51 -6.15
CA ASP A 364 -21.75 -7.28 -4.91
C ASP A 364 -21.28 -8.72 -5.17
N SER A 365 -21.17 -9.12 -6.42
CA SER A 365 -20.69 -10.44 -6.83
C SER A 365 -19.17 -10.52 -6.77
N ASP A 366 -18.65 -11.71 -6.50
CA ASP A 366 -17.23 -11.98 -6.67
C ASP A 366 -16.90 -12.03 -8.16
N LEU A 367 -15.89 -11.28 -8.58
CA LEU A 367 -15.48 -11.17 -9.97
C LEU A 367 -14.18 -11.95 -10.15
N ILE A 368 -14.17 -12.88 -11.10
CA ILE A 368 -12.98 -13.63 -11.49
C ILE A 368 -12.69 -13.34 -12.96
N VAL A 369 -11.50 -12.81 -13.22
CA VAL A 369 -10.98 -12.52 -14.55
C VAL A 369 -9.80 -13.45 -14.81
N HIS A 370 -10.06 -14.53 -15.53
CA HIS A 370 -9.01 -15.41 -16.02
C HIS A 370 -8.42 -14.86 -17.31
N PHE A 371 -7.10 -14.87 -17.41
CA PHE A 371 -6.39 -14.46 -18.60
C PHE A 371 -5.24 -15.43 -18.91
N GLU A 372 -4.94 -15.65 -20.18
CA GLU A 372 -3.84 -16.51 -20.63
C GLU A 372 -3.29 -15.92 -21.93
N CYS A 373 -2.01 -15.52 -21.96
CA CYS A 373 -1.43 -14.97 -23.18
C CYS A 373 -1.01 -16.09 -24.14
N TYR A 374 -1.20 -15.84 -25.42
CA TYR A 374 -0.71 -16.70 -26.48
C TYR A 374 0.80 -16.54 -26.64
N ASP A 375 1.44 -17.62 -27.07
CA ASP A 375 2.73 -17.53 -27.74
C ASP A 375 2.58 -16.83 -29.10
N ASP A 376 3.66 -16.23 -29.59
CA ASP A 376 3.64 -15.44 -30.83
C ASP A 376 3.16 -16.29 -32.03
N GLU A 377 3.59 -17.56 -32.09
CA GLU A 377 3.18 -18.48 -33.15
C GLU A 377 1.68 -18.79 -33.08
N GLY A 378 1.13 -19.08 -31.90
CA GLY A 378 -0.29 -19.34 -31.69
C GLY A 378 -1.15 -18.12 -32.01
N ALA A 379 -0.70 -16.93 -31.63
CA ALA A 379 -1.35 -15.66 -31.94
C ALA A 379 -1.42 -15.42 -33.46
N HIS A 380 -0.28 -15.50 -34.16
CA HIS A 380 -0.21 -15.32 -35.61
C HIS A 380 -1.09 -16.33 -36.37
N ASN A 381 -1.04 -17.60 -35.98
CA ASN A 381 -1.85 -18.65 -36.60
C ASN A 381 -3.36 -18.42 -36.42
N LEU A 382 -3.78 -17.93 -35.24
CA LEU A 382 -5.18 -17.60 -34.99
C LEU A 382 -5.62 -16.38 -35.80
N LEU A 383 -4.85 -15.30 -35.78
CA LEU A 383 -5.16 -14.05 -36.49
C LEU A 383 -5.23 -14.28 -38.01
N ASN A 384 -4.27 -14.99 -38.60
CA ASN A 384 -4.26 -15.34 -40.03
C ASN A 384 -5.51 -16.15 -40.42
N ARG A 385 -5.86 -17.15 -39.61
CA ARG A 385 -7.05 -17.98 -39.85
C ARG A 385 -8.34 -17.16 -39.81
N VAL A 386 -8.42 -16.18 -38.91
CA VAL A 386 -9.61 -15.35 -38.71
C VAL A 386 -9.73 -14.28 -39.78
N ASN A 387 -8.63 -13.59 -40.11
CA ASN A 387 -8.57 -12.62 -41.21
C ASN A 387 -9.02 -13.25 -42.54
N LYS A 388 -8.53 -14.45 -42.86
CA LYS A 388 -8.94 -15.18 -44.06
C LYS A 388 -10.46 -15.46 -44.09
N LYS A 389 -11.03 -15.93 -42.97
CA LYS A 389 -12.48 -16.21 -42.87
C LYS A 389 -13.34 -14.97 -43.07
N LEU A 390 -12.89 -13.80 -42.61
CA LEU A 390 -13.67 -12.56 -42.74
C LEU A 390 -13.63 -12.00 -44.15
N ILE A 391 -12.49 -12.06 -44.82
CA ILE A 391 -12.37 -11.71 -46.23
C ILE A 391 -13.32 -12.57 -47.07
N ASP A 392 -13.37 -13.89 -46.81
CA ASP A 392 -14.30 -14.79 -47.49
C ASP A 392 -15.77 -14.41 -47.20
N ASN A 393 -16.10 -14.09 -45.94
CA ASN A 393 -17.46 -13.73 -45.53
C ASN A 393 -17.93 -12.36 -46.05
N SER A 394 -17.04 -11.38 -46.23
CA SER A 394 -17.39 -10.04 -46.71
C SER A 394 -17.77 -10.05 -48.20
N GLN A 395 -17.08 -10.87 -49.00
CA GLN A 395 -17.35 -11.04 -50.44
C GLN A 395 -18.73 -11.68 -50.72
N GLU A 396 -19.26 -12.48 -49.80
CA GLU A 396 -20.54 -13.19 -49.98
C GLU A 396 -21.78 -12.38 -49.50
N THR A 397 -21.61 -11.31 -48.72
CA THR A 397 -22.74 -10.57 -48.11
C THR A 397 -23.32 -9.46 -49.00
N LYS A 398 -24.52 -9.68 -49.56
CA LYS A 398 -25.26 -8.67 -50.36
C LYS A 398 -26.01 -7.59 -49.57
N ASN A 399 -26.12 -7.72 -48.24
CA ASN A 399 -26.88 -6.78 -47.41
C ASN A 399 -25.97 -5.65 -46.89
N VAL A 400 -26.29 -4.40 -47.22
CA VAL A 400 -25.51 -3.20 -46.88
C VAL A 400 -25.27 -3.05 -45.38
N ILE A 401 -26.30 -3.25 -44.53
CA ILE A 401 -26.14 -3.10 -43.07
C ILE A 401 -25.19 -4.16 -42.53
N ARG A 402 -25.31 -5.39 -43.03
CA ARG A 402 -24.46 -6.50 -42.62
C ARG A 402 -23.03 -6.33 -43.12
N SER A 403 -22.85 -5.80 -44.33
CA SER A 403 -21.53 -5.42 -44.86
C SER A 403 -20.85 -4.44 -43.91
N LYS A 404 -21.54 -3.37 -43.50
CA LYS A 404 -20.98 -2.41 -42.53
C LYS A 404 -20.60 -3.03 -41.18
N PHE A 405 -21.39 -3.99 -40.68
CA PHE A 405 -21.02 -4.72 -39.45
C PHE A 405 -19.76 -5.58 -39.64
N ASN A 406 -19.64 -6.28 -40.77
CA ASN A 406 -18.46 -7.05 -41.11
C ASN A 406 -17.22 -6.14 -41.28
N ASP A 407 -17.39 -4.96 -41.87
CA ASP A 407 -16.31 -3.98 -42.05
C ASP A 407 -15.78 -3.46 -40.71
N LEU A 408 -16.68 -3.14 -39.76
CA LEU A 408 -16.29 -2.77 -38.40
C LEU A 408 -15.59 -3.91 -37.65
N GLU A 409 -16.03 -5.15 -37.84
CA GLU A 409 -15.39 -6.33 -37.25
C GLU A 409 -14.01 -6.58 -37.85
N TYR A 410 -13.85 -6.39 -39.16
CA TYR A 410 -12.55 -6.42 -39.84
C TYR A 410 -11.61 -5.35 -39.29
N GLN A 411 -12.07 -4.10 -39.19
CA GLN A 411 -11.27 -3.01 -38.60
C GLN A 411 -10.81 -3.32 -37.18
N ALA A 412 -11.68 -3.92 -36.35
CA ALA A 412 -11.33 -4.30 -34.99
C ALA A 412 -10.28 -5.42 -34.93
N ILE A 413 -10.28 -6.34 -35.90
CA ILE A 413 -9.28 -7.40 -36.00
C ILE A 413 -7.97 -6.88 -36.55
N SER A 414 -8.00 -6.03 -37.57
CA SER A 414 -6.80 -5.32 -38.05
C SER A 414 -6.17 -4.52 -36.91
N TYR A 415 -6.96 -3.80 -36.12
CA TYR A 415 -6.47 -3.08 -34.94
C TYR A 415 -5.75 -3.99 -33.94
N ILE A 416 -6.33 -5.14 -33.56
CA ILE A 416 -5.64 -6.11 -32.69
C ILE A 416 -4.40 -6.71 -33.38
N THR A 417 -4.46 -6.96 -34.68
CA THR A 417 -3.34 -7.50 -35.45
C THR A 417 -2.15 -6.53 -35.46
N ASP A 418 -2.42 -5.24 -35.67
CA ASP A 418 -1.41 -4.18 -35.63
C ASP A 418 -0.83 -4.02 -34.22
N GLN A 419 -1.66 -4.11 -33.17
CA GLN A 419 -1.17 -4.08 -31.79
C GLN A 419 -0.23 -5.24 -31.46
N VAL A 420 -0.49 -6.44 -32.01
CA VAL A 420 0.35 -7.62 -31.77
C VAL A 420 1.64 -7.55 -32.59
N ILE A 421 1.55 -7.20 -33.87
CA ILE A 421 2.71 -7.23 -34.78
C ILE A 421 3.59 -5.99 -34.63
N THR A 422 3.01 -4.79 -34.60
CA THR A 422 3.75 -3.52 -34.64
C THR A 422 4.18 -3.08 -33.25
N ASN A 423 3.31 -3.21 -32.26
CA ASN A 423 3.55 -2.68 -30.91
C ASN A 423 4.11 -3.74 -29.94
N GLY A 424 4.26 -5.00 -30.38
CA GLY A 424 4.81 -6.09 -29.57
C GLY A 424 3.92 -6.59 -28.42
N ASN A 425 2.63 -6.23 -28.41
CA ASN A 425 1.68 -6.66 -27.37
C ASN A 425 1.28 -8.13 -27.57
N LYS A 426 0.99 -8.86 -26.49
CA LYS A 426 0.46 -10.22 -26.64
C LYS A 426 -1.03 -10.26 -26.89
N LEU A 427 -1.45 -11.31 -27.59
CA LEU A 427 -2.85 -11.72 -27.67
C LEU A 427 -3.20 -12.51 -26.40
N VAL A 428 -4.36 -12.26 -25.81
CA VAL A 428 -4.79 -12.81 -24.52
C VAL A 428 -6.14 -13.48 -24.64
N ASN A 429 -6.29 -14.70 -24.14
CA ASN A 429 -7.59 -15.32 -23.87
C ASN A 429 -8.15 -14.78 -22.57
N LEU A 430 -9.26 -14.05 -22.62
CA LEU A 430 -9.95 -13.51 -21.46
C LEU A 430 -11.25 -14.26 -21.17
N ASN A 431 -11.46 -14.67 -19.92
CA ASN A 431 -12.73 -15.17 -19.41
C ASN A 431 -13.12 -14.43 -18.14
N VAL A 432 -14.32 -13.85 -18.11
CA VAL A 432 -14.81 -13.06 -16.98
C VAL A 432 -16.05 -13.71 -16.41
N LEU A 433 -16.00 -14.04 -15.13
CA LEU A 433 -17.05 -14.71 -14.37
C LEU A 433 -17.49 -13.84 -13.19
N LEU A 434 -18.80 -13.72 -12.99
CA LEU A 434 -19.43 -13.13 -11.82
C LEU A 434 -20.08 -14.24 -11.01
N MET A 435 -19.58 -14.48 -9.79
CA MET A 435 -20.14 -15.43 -8.85
C MET A 435 -21.09 -14.70 -7.90
N ASN A 436 -22.38 -15.03 -8.03
CA ASN A 436 -23.46 -14.47 -7.23
C ASN A 436 -23.81 -15.44 -6.10
N GLN A 437 -24.21 -14.90 -4.96
CA GLN A 437 -24.63 -15.65 -3.80
C GLN A 437 -25.72 -14.91 -3.04
N SER A 438 -26.64 -15.65 -2.41
CA SER A 438 -27.67 -15.09 -1.55
C SER A 438 -28.35 -16.16 -0.72
N ASP A 439 -29.02 -15.73 0.35
CA ASP A 439 -29.81 -16.62 1.22
C ASP A 439 -31.14 -17.05 0.57
N SER A 440 -31.62 -16.33 -0.46
CA SER A 440 -32.86 -16.64 -1.14
C SER A 440 -32.76 -16.57 -2.67
N LEU A 441 -33.45 -17.50 -3.36
CA LEU A 441 -33.51 -17.51 -4.83
C LEU A 441 -34.04 -16.19 -5.43
N LYS A 442 -34.88 -15.46 -4.69
CA LYS A 442 -35.42 -14.16 -5.13
C LYS A 442 -34.33 -13.09 -5.15
N GLU A 443 -33.49 -13.05 -4.12
CA GLU A 443 -32.36 -12.12 -4.04
C GLU A 443 -31.28 -12.46 -5.05
N LEU A 444 -30.97 -13.76 -5.25
CA LEU A 444 -30.05 -14.20 -6.29
C LEU A 444 -30.45 -13.65 -7.66
N LYS A 445 -31.73 -13.80 -8.03
CA LYS A 445 -32.25 -13.29 -9.30
C LYS A 445 -32.19 -11.77 -9.38
N LYS A 446 -32.43 -11.06 -8.27
CA LYS A 446 -32.30 -9.61 -8.21
C LYS A 446 -30.86 -9.17 -8.48
N GLN A 447 -29.87 -9.82 -7.86
CA GLN A 447 -28.44 -9.57 -8.10
C GLN A 447 -28.05 -9.85 -9.56
N GLU A 448 -28.50 -10.98 -10.11
CA GLU A 448 -28.29 -11.32 -11.52
C GLU A 448 -28.85 -10.27 -12.49
N GLU A 449 -30.03 -9.71 -12.19
CA GLU A 449 -30.63 -8.65 -12.99
C GLU A 449 -29.89 -7.32 -12.84
N LEU A 450 -29.42 -6.99 -11.63
CA LEU A 450 -28.60 -5.80 -11.39
C LEU A 450 -27.31 -5.84 -12.21
N ASN A 451 -26.61 -6.97 -12.20
CA ASN A 451 -25.41 -7.20 -13.01
C ASN A 451 -25.69 -6.99 -14.50
N ARG A 452 -26.80 -7.55 -15.01
CA ARG A 452 -27.22 -7.36 -16.41
C ARG A 452 -27.49 -5.89 -16.73
N ARG A 453 -28.15 -5.16 -15.82
CA ARG A 453 -28.42 -3.72 -15.99
C ARG A 453 -27.12 -2.91 -16.02
N PHE A 454 -26.20 -3.16 -15.09
CA PHE A 454 -24.88 -2.51 -15.05
C PHE A 454 -24.10 -2.73 -16.34
N CYS A 455 -23.92 -3.97 -16.78
CA CYS A 455 -23.21 -4.28 -18.02
C CYS A 455 -23.88 -3.69 -19.27
N SER A 456 -25.22 -3.63 -19.30
CA SER A 456 -25.96 -3.09 -20.45
C SER A 456 -25.66 -1.61 -20.72
N LYS A 457 -25.29 -0.82 -19.69
CA LYS A 457 -24.86 0.58 -19.85
C LYS A 457 -23.63 0.71 -20.74
N PHE A 458 -22.70 -0.24 -20.64
CA PHE A 458 -21.49 -0.34 -21.45
C PHE A 458 -21.68 -1.21 -22.70
N LYS A 459 -22.91 -1.59 -23.04
CA LYS A 459 -23.24 -2.51 -24.14
C LYS A 459 -22.53 -3.87 -24.00
N ILE A 460 -22.19 -4.27 -22.78
CA ILE A 460 -21.68 -5.59 -22.44
C ILE A 460 -22.87 -6.48 -22.08
N TYR A 461 -22.89 -7.71 -22.59
CA TYR A 461 -24.00 -8.64 -22.39
C TYR A 461 -23.55 -9.85 -21.57
N LEU A 462 -24.30 -10.20 -20.53
CA LEU A 462 -24.03 -11.37 -19.67
C LEU A 462 -24.81 -12.61 -20.11
N ASN A 463 -24.22 -13.78 -19.91
CA ASN A 463 -24.82 -15.10 -20.05
C ASN A 463 -25.07 -15.72 -18.68
N GLY A 464 -26.26 -16.29 -18.45
CA GLY A 464 -26.58 -17.00 -17.20
C GLY A 464 -26.20 -18.49 -17.19
N LEU A 465 -25.55 -18.98 -18.25
CA LEU A 465 -24.97 -20.34 -18.32
C LEU A 465 -25.97 -21.45 -17.98
N MET A 466 -27.12 -21.45 -18.66
CA MET A 466 -28.17 -22.45 -18.43
C MET A 466 -27.64 -23.87 -18.72
N PHE A 467 -27.86 -24.78 -17.77
CA PHE A 467 -27.37 -26.17 -17.71
C PHE A 467 -25.84 -26.31 -17.61
N ARG A 468 -25.11 -25.21 -17.42
CA ARG A 468 -23.64 -25.17 -17.46
C ARG A 468 -22.98 -24.64 -16.18
N GLN A 469 -23.75 -24.57 -15.09
CA GLN A 469 -23.28 -24.06 -13.79
C GLN A 469 -22.17 -24.93 -13.18
N PHE A 470 -22.17 -26.25 -13.42
CA PHE A 470 -21.10 -27.14 -12.97
C PHE A 470 -19.76 -26.79 -13.65
N GLN A 471 -19.76 -26.65 -14.98
CA GLN A 471 -18.56 -26.25 -15.72
C GLN A 471 -18.10 -24.85 -15.30
N ALA A 472 -19.04 -23.94 -15.03
CA ALA A 472 -18.73 -22.62 -14.55
C ALA A 472 -18.02 -22.64 -13.19
N LEU A 473 -18.53 -23.44 -12.23
CA LEU A 473 -17.92 -23.60 -10.91
C LEU A 473 -16.50 -24.18 -11.02
N ALA A 474 -16.33 -25.19 -11.87
CA ALA A 474 -15.03 -25.82 -12.07
C ALA A 474 -14.01 -24.90 -12.77
N THR A 475 -14.45 -24.02 -13.69
CA THR A 475 -13.58 -22.95 -14.23
C THR A 475 -13.21 -21.94 -13.14
N SER A 476 -14.15 -21.54 -12.27
CA SER A 476 -13.85 -20.62 -11.16
C SER A 476 -12.98 -21.23 -10.06
N ALA A 477 -12.79 -22.56 -10.04
CA ALA A 477 -12.09 -23.29 -8.99
C ALA A 477 -10.55 -23.15 -9.00
N LEU A 478 -10.04 -22.06 -9.57
CA LEU A 478 -8.61 -21.70 -9.64
C LEU A 478 -7.72 -22.90 -9.97
N SER A 479 -8.12 -23.68 -10.98
CA SER A 479 -7.51 -24.98 -11.30
C SER A 479 -6.66 -24.96 -12.57
N ASN A 480 -6.44 -23.77 -13.14
CA ASN A 480 -5.81 -23.55 -14.45
C ASN A 480 -6.52 -24.36 -15.57
N GLN A 481 -7.86 -24.38 -15.54
CA GLN A 481 -8.69 -25.05 -16.54
C GLN A 481 -9.89 -24.18 -16.94
N ASP A 482 -10.11 -24.03 -18.23
CA ASP A 482 -11.35 -23.47 -18.75
C ASP A 482 -12.25 -24.57 -19.35
N LEU A 483 -13.21 -25.04 -18.56
CA LEU A 483 -14.22 -26.01 -19.01
C LEU A 483 -15.39 -25.35 -19.73
N LEU A 484 -15.53 -24.02 -19.64
CA LEU A 484 -16.57 -23.28 -20.34
C LEU A 484 -16.22 -23.03 -21.81
N ASN A 485 -14.94 -22.87 -22.14
CA ASN A 485 -14.47 -22.56 -23.50
C ASN A 485 -15.19 -21.34 -24.12
N ASP A 486 -15.56 -20.36 -23.28
CA ASP A 486 -16.36 -19.21 -23.69
C ASP A 486 -15.55 -17.92 -23.94
N ASN A 487 -14.22 -18.03 -23.92
CA ASN A 487 -13.26 -16.94 -23.88
C ASN A 487 -13.30 -16.00 -25.10
N THR A 488 -12.92 -14.75 -24.85
CA THR A 488 -12.77 -13.68 -25.84
C THR A 488 -11.31 -13.27 -25.94
N GLN A 489 -10.82 -13.01 -27.16
CA GLN A 489 -9.43 -12.66 -27.37
C GLN A 489 -9.25 -11.13 -27.34
N PHE A 490 -8.31 -10.66 -26.52
CA PHE A 490 -7.95 -9.26 -26.31
C PHE A 490 -6.46 -9.06 -26.62
N SER A 491 -6.02 -7.83 -26.88
CA SER A 491 -4.61 -7.47 -26.69
C SER A 491 -4.35 -7.15 -25.22
N THR A 492 -3.11 -7.29 -24.74
CA THR A 492 -2.72 -6.88 -23.38
C THR A 492 -3.05 -5.41 -23.11
N VAL A 493 -2.88 -4.54 -24.10
CA VAL A 493 -3.30 -3.13 -24.02
C VAL A 493 -4.80 -2.96 -23.84
N ASN A 494 -5.65 -3.70 -24.57
CA ASN A 494 -7.11 -3.61 -24.39
C ASN A 494 -7.55 -4.14 -23.01
N LEU A 495 -6.83 -5.14 -22.46
CA LEU A 495 -7.04 -5.64 -21.10
C LEU A 495 -6.62 -4.60 -20.07
N ALA A 496 -5.44 -3.99 -20.22
CA ALA A 496 -4.94 -2.93 -19.35
C ALA A 496 -5.84 -1.70 -19.35
N ASN A 497 -6.32 -1.27 -20.52
CA ASN A 497 -7.34 -0.21 -20.64
C ASN A 497 -8.67 -0.58 -19.97
N GLY A 498 -8.89 -1.84 -19.64
CA GLY A 498 -10.01 -2.31 -18.84
C GLY A 498 -9.82 -2.18 -17.34
N TRP A 499 -8.59 -1.95 -16.85
CA TRP A 499 -8.27 -1.90 -15.43
C TRP A 499 -9.29 -1.07 -14.67
N GLY A 500 -9.80 -1.57 -13.55
CA GLY A 500 -10.78 -0.84 -12.74
C GLY A 500 -10.70 -1.16 -11.26
N PHE A 501 -9.66 -1.89 -10.85
CA PHE A 501 -9.42 -2.29 -9.46
C PHE A 501 -9.00 -1.05 -8.68
N ASN A 502 -9.91 -0.49 -7.88
CA ASN A 502 -9.75 0.79 -7.18
C ASN A 502 -10.15 0.61 -5.71
N ASN A 503 -9.22 0.76 -4.77
CA ASN A 503 -9.52 0.68 -3.34
C ASN A 503 -8.68 1.73 -2.59
N ASP A 504 -9.32 2.53 -1.74
CA ASP A 504 -8.66 3.55 -0.92
C ASP A 504 -8.50 3.11 0.54
N TYR A 505 -9.06 1.96 0.93
CA TYR A 505 -9.00 1.38 2.26
C TYR A 505 -7.56 1.13 2.73
N VAL A 506 -7.29 1.56 3.96
CA VAL A 506 -6.05 1.27 4.66
C VAL A 506 -6.39 0.85 6.07
N ASN A 507 -5.91 -0.32 6.47
CA ASN A 507 -5.93 -0.74 7.86
C ASN A 507 -4.58 -1.38 8.22
N ASP A 508 -3.78 -0.63 8.98
CA ASP A 508 -2.46 -1.06 9.45
C ASP A 508 -2.53 -1.90 10.75
N GLY A 509 -3.73 -2.18 11.26
CA GLY A 509 -3.96 -3.00 12.46
C GLY A 509 -3.72 -2.27 13.79
N ASN A 510 -3.67 -0.93 13.79
CA ASN A 510 -3.45 -0.10 14.97
C ASN A 510 -4.72 0.67 15.41
N ASP A 511 -4.61 1.43 16.49
CA ASP A 511 -5.71 2.20 17.07
C ASP A 511 -5.97 3.57 16.39
N PHE A 512 -5.14 3.99 15.43
CA PHE A 512 -5.21 5.32 14.87
C PHE A 512 -6.16 5.41 13.67
N TYR A 513 -7.45 5.58 13.96
CA TYR A 513 -8.45 5.91 12.96
C TYR A 513 -8.34 7.38 12.52
N LEU A 514 -7.84 7.58 11.29
CA LEU A 514 -7.57 8.89 10.73
C LEU A 514 -8.83 9.57 10.20
N GLY A 515 -9.71 8.79 9.56
CA GLY A 515 -10.90 9.28 8.88
C GLY A 515 -11.31 8.37 7.72
N ASN A 516 -12.13 8.87 6.80
CA ASN A 516 -12.65 8.08 5.67
C ASN A 516 -12.18 8.64 4.33
N SER A 517 -11.99 7.77 3.34
CA SER A 517 -11.82 8.21 1.95
C SER A 517 -13.05 9.00 1.51
N ILE A 518 -12.83 10.19 0.93
CA ILE A 518 -13.90 11.01 0.35
C ILE A 518 -14.51 10.30 -0.87
N SER A 519 -13.71 9.49 -1.58
CA SER A 519 -14.13 8.84 -2.83
C SER A 519 -14.97 7.59 -2.56
N THR A 520 -14.54 6.74 -1.62
CA THR A 520 -15.15 5.43 -1.37
C THR A 520 -15.95 5.35 -0.07
N GLY A 521 -15.69 6.25 0.88
CA GLY A 521 -16.23 6.16 2.24
C GLY A 521 -15.49 5.18 3.15
N GLU A 522 -14.50 4.45 2.63
CA GLU A 522 -13.75 3.43 3.38
C GLU A 522 -12.90 4.07 4.49
N PRO A 523 -12.77 3.42 5.66
CA PRO A 523 -11.95 3.94 6.75
C PRO A 523 -10.46 3.85 6.43
N ILE A 524 -9.72 4.84 6.92
CA ILE A 524 -8.27 4.95 6.85
C ILE A 524 -7.72 4.84 8.28
N ILE A 525 -7.15 3.68 8.59
CA ILE A 525 -6.49 3.38 9.86
C ILE A 525 -4.99 3.24 9.56
N TRP A 526 -4.21 4.18 10.09
CA TRP A 526 -2.85 4.44 9.63
C TRP A 526 -1.84 4.38 10.77
N GLU A 527 -0.76 3.63 10.59
CA GLU A 527 0.35 3.54 11.54
C GLU A 527 1.62 4.21 11.00
N LYS A 528 2.06 5.30 11.62
CA LYS A 528 3.28 6.01 11.19
C LYS A 528 4.51 5.10 11.10
N PHE A 529 4.71 4.21 12.08
CA PHE A 529 5.84 3.27 12.16
C PHE A 529 5.54 1.90 11.57
N TYR A 530 4.75 1.84 10.50
CA TYR A 530 4.40 0.58 9.85
C TYR A 530 5.59 -0.06 9.14
N LYS A 531 5.99 -1.25 9.58
CA LYS A 531 7.17 -1.98 9.06
C LYS A 531 6.84 -3.11 8.07
N LYS A 532 5.56 -3.43 7.87
CA LYS A 532 5.10 -4.56 7.03
C LYS A 532 4.90 -4.18 5.55
N SER A 533 5.21 -2.95 5.13
CA SER A 533 5.09 -2.50 3.73
C SER A 533 6.45 -2.33 3.10
N MET A 534 6.60 -2.79 1.85
CA MET A 534 7.81 -2.57 1.03
C MET A 534 7.94 -1.13 0.54
N THR A 535 6.83 -0.39 0.44
CA THR A 535 6.80 1.00 -0.08
C THR A 535 6.95 2.05 1.01
N ARG A 536 6.79 1.67 2.29
CA ARG A 536 6.92 2.56 3.46
C ARG A 536 8.25 2.35 4.15
N THR A 537 9.27 3.07 3.70
CA THR A 537 10.68 2.87 4.10
C THR A 537 11.21 3.94 5.07
N ASN A 538 10.41 4.97 5.34
CA ASN A 538 10.71 6.04 6.29
C ASN A 538 9.45 6.38 7.11
N TYR A 539 9.62 7.16 8.17
CA TYR A 539 8.54 7.54 9.11
C TYR A 539 8.25 9.04 9.13
N ASN A 540 9.11 9.85 8.48
CA ASN A 540 8.99 11.30 8.45
C ASN A 540 7.76 11.75 7.66
N GLN A 541 7.21 12.91 8.04
CA GLN A 541 6.05 13.51 7.42
C GLN A 541 6.23 15.00 7.19
N PHE A 542 5.65 15.50 6.10
CA PHE A 542 5.48 16.93 5.85
C PHE A 542 4.00 17.30 5.80
N VAL A 543 3.60 18.37 6.46
CA VAL A 543 2.22 18.89 6.49
C VAL A 543 2.17 20.31 5.93
N PHE A 544 1.34 20.50 4.90
CA PHE A 544 1.14 21.78 4.22
C PHE A 544 -0.30 22.27 4.41
N GLY A 545 -0.49 23.59 4.51
CA GLY A 545 -1.84 24.16 4.58
C GLY A 545 -1.87 25.64 4.98
N VAL A 546 -2.88 26.38 4.56
CA VAL A 546 -3.05 27.78 5.02
C VAL A 546 -3.28 27.86 6.54
N SER A 547 -3.08 29.04 7.12
CA SER A 547 -3.52 29.30 8.50
C SER A 547 -5.04 29.07 8.63
N GLY A 548 -5.45 28.38 9.69
CA GLY A 548 -6.85 28.04 9.95
C GLY A 548 -7.45 26.88 9.13
N SER A 549 -6.66 26.16 8.32
CA SER A 549 -7.13 25.00 7.55
C SER A 549 -7.34 23.73 8.38
N GLY A 550 -6.81 23.69 9.61
CA GLY A 550 -6.85 22.52 10.50
C GLY A 550 -5.50 21.81 10.69
N LYS A 551 -4.38 22.39 10.24
CA LYS A 551 -3.03 21.82 10.43
C LYS A 551 -2.74 21.48 11.89
N SER A 552 -2.82 22.46 12.80
CA SER A 552 -2.52 22.28 14.22
C SER A 552 -3.47 21.28 14.87
N THR A 553 -4.74 21.27 14.48
CA THR A 553 -5.75 20.27 14.90
C THR A 553 -5.34 18.85 14.52
N PHE A 554 -4.86 18.64 13.30
CA PHE A 554 -4.37 17.35 12.82
C PHE A 554 -3.07 16.92 13.51
N VAL A 555 -2.14 17.86 13.74
CA VAL A 555 -0.90 17.61 14.49
C VAL A 555 -1.20 17.24 15.94
N LYS A 556 -2.11 17.96 16.61
CA LYS A 556 -2.60 17.64 17.96
C LYS A 556 -3.21 16.22 18.04
N LYS A 557 -4.00 15.80 17.03
CA LYS A 557 -4.52 14.42 16.93
C LYS A 557 -3.40 13.39 16.83
N GLN A 558 -2.37 13.64 16.02
CA GLN A 558 -1.20 12.77 15.93
C GLN A 558 -0.37 12.74 17.22
N ILE A 559 -0.23 13.87 17.92
CA ILE A 559 0.44 13.96 19.23
C ILE A 559 -0.30 13.10 20.26
N LEU A 560 -1.62 13.24 20.33
CA LEU A 560 -2.46 12.47 21.25
C LEU A 560 -2.31 10.96 21.00
N ASN A 561 -2.47 10.51 19.76
CA ASN A 561 -2.30 9.10 19.42
C ASN A 561 -0.87 8.59 19.67
N ALA A 562 0.16 9.36 19.33
CA ALA A 562 1.53 8.96 19.58
C ALA A 562 1.80 8.78 21.06
N PHE A 563 1.33 9.72 21.89
CA PHE A 563 1.54 9.65 23.32
C PHE A 563 0.67 8.59 24.02
N ALA A 564 -0.54 8.31 23.49
CA ALA A 564 -1.37 7.18 23.91
C ALA A 564 -0.61 5.86 23.71
N ASN A 565 -0.02 5.66 22.54
CA ASN A 565 0.75 4.48 22.15
C ASN A 565 2.18 4.39 22.76
N ASP A 566 2.38 4.96 23.95
CA ASP A 566 3.66 4.97 24.69
C ASP A 566 4.88 5.40 23.86
N ARG A 567 4.69 6.40 22.98
CA ARG A 567 5.80 7.00 22.22
C ARG A 567 6.28 8.25 22.93
N LYS A 568 7.58 8.51 22.84
CA LYS A 568 8.16 9.79 23.25
C LYS A 568 7.80 10.86 22.21
N VAL A 569 7.29 12.00 22.65
CA VAL A 569 6.84 13.10 21.81
C VAL A 569 7.61 14.36 22.18
N ILE A 570 8.27 14.95 21.19
CA ILE A 570 8.98 16.22 21.32
C ILE A 570 8.35 17.21 20.35
N ILE A 571 7.96 18.39 20.84
CA ILE A 571 7.29 19.42 20.02
C ILE A 571 8.13 20.70 20.09
N ILE A 572 8.47 21.28 18.95
CA ILE A 572 9.04 22.63 18.84
C ILE A 572 7.91 23.56 18.42
N ASP A 573 7.51 24.44 19.34
CA ASP A 573 6.30 25.25 19.23
C ASP A 573 6.62 26.75 19.22
N PRO A 574 6.68 27.38 18.04
CA PRO A 574 6.92 28.81 17.93
C PRO A 574 5.70 29.68 18.26
N GLN A 575 4.49 29.13 18.28
CA GLN A 575 3.26 29.89 18.44
C GLN A 575 2.57 29.64 19.79
N ASN A 576 3.09 28.70 20.58
CA ASN A 576 2.55 28.26 21.86
C ASN A 576 1.13 27.64 21.76
N GLU A 577 0.87 26.89 20.69
CA GLU A 577 -0.42 26.23 20.42
C GLU A 577 -0.57 24.85 21.12
N TYR A 578 0.53 24.20 21.51
CA TYR A 578 0.51 22.82 22.03
C TYR A 578 0.66 22.74 23.56
N SER A 579 1.07 23.82 24.23
CA SER A 579 1.31 23.81 25.68
C SER A 579 0.07 23.48 26.51
N LYS A 580 -1.13 23.90 26.07
CA LYS A 580 -2.39 23.57 26.75
C LYS A 580 -2.66 22.06 26.70
N LEU A 581 -2.56 21.48 25.51
CA LEU A 581 -2.73 20.03 25.31
C LEU A 581 -1.68 19.25 26.12
N ALA A 582 -0.42 19.65 26.08
CA ALA A 582 0.64 18.99 26.82
C ALA A 582 0.37 18.97 28.32
N LYS A 583 -0.07 20.10 28.91
CA LYS A 583 -0.43 20.15 30.34
C LYS A 583 -1.59 19.20 30.67
N MET A 584 -2.63 19.14 29.83
CA MET A 584 -3.77 18.24 30.03
C MET A 584 -3.36 16.77 29.96
N LEU A 585 -2.39 16.43 29.12
CA LEU A 585 -1.85 15.07 28.98
C LEU A 585 -0.74 14.76 30.01
N GLY A 586 -0.39 15.69 30.89
CA GLY A 586 0.68 15.48 31.88
C GLY A 586 2.10 15.59 31.32
N GLY A 587 2.28 16.22 30.16
CA GLY A 587 3.56 16.56 29.57
C GLY A 587 4.25 17.76 30.23
N ASN A 588 5.52 17.93 29.90
CA ASN A 588 6.34 19.05 30.35
C ASN A 588 6.42 20.16 29.28
N VAL A 589 6.25 21.41 29.70
CA VAL A 589 6.39 22.59 28.84
C VAL A 589 7.64 23.37 29.27
N ILE A 590 8.57 23.53 28.34
CA ILE A 590 9.84 24.22 28.52
C ILE A 590 9.75 25.55 27.76
N ASP A 591 9.59 26.64 28.50
CA ASP A 591 9.50 27.99 27.94
C ASP A 591 10.89 28.57 27.69
N LEU A 592 11.29 28.60 26.43
CA LEU A 592 12.60 29.08 26.01
C LEU A 592 12.55 30.59 25.76
N GLY A 593 13.17 31.38 26.64
CA GLY A 593 13.23 32.84 26.53
C GLY A 593 13.95 33.52 27.70
N VAL A 594 14.28 34.81 27.54
CA VAL A 594 15.04 35.62 28.52
C VAL A 594 14.26 35.77 29.82
N GLY A 595 14.88 35.38 30.93
CA GLY A 595 14.37 35.59 32.30
C GLY A 595 13.69 34.39 32.97
N ASN A 596 13.60 33.22 32.32
CA ASN A 596 12.89 32.05 32.87
C ASN A 596 13.74 31.14 33.79
N GLY A 597 14.99 31.50 34.09
CA GLY A 597 15.88 30.72 34.96
C GLY A 597 16.35 29.37 34.37
N ILE A 598 16.09 29.13 33.08
CA ILE A 598 16.54 27.93 32.36
C ILE A 598 17.96 28.15 31.84
N SER A 599 18.81 27.15 32.05
CA SER A 599 20.17 27.09 31.53
C SER A 599 20.38 25.78 30.78
N ILE A 600 21.04 25.86 29.62
CA ILE A 600 21.52 24.72 28.84
C ILE A 600 23.02 24.89 28.71
N ASN A 601 23.79 23.98 29.28
CA ASN A 601 25.25 24.04 29.20
C ASN A 601 25.74 23.57 27.81
N PRO A 602 26.35 24.43 26.97
CA PRO A 602 26.87 24.02 25.67
C PRO A 602 28.06 23.06 25.78
N LEU A 603 28.83 23.12 26.87
CA LEU A 603 29.98 22.25 27.14
C LEU A 603 29.58 20.86 27.68
N GLN A 604 28.28 20.62 27.86
CA GLN A 604 27.79 19.29 28.17
C GLN A 604 27.99 18.38 26.95
N VAL A 605 28.86 17.37 27.11
CA VAL A 605 29.21 16.46 26.01
C VAL A 605 27.99 15.67 25.58
N ASN A 606 27.76 15.74 24.28
CA ASN A 606 26.60 15.21 23.60
C ASN A 606 27.03 14.02 22.73
N ASN A 607 26.34 12.89 22.86
CA ASN A 607 26.57 11.72 22.00
C ASN A 607 26.08 12.06 20.58
N GLN A 608 26.94 12.61 19.73
CA GLN A 608 26.54 12.95 18.37
C GLN A 608 26.43 11.70 17.47
N LEU A 609 25.55 11.80 16.47
CA LEU A 609 25.32 10.79 15.43
C LEU A 609 26.65 10.27 14.84
N SER A 610 27.03 9.05 15.18
CA SER A 610 28.25 8.40 14.69
C SER A 610 27.90 7.07 14.05
N SER A 611 28.09 6.96 12.74
CA SER A 611 27.69 5.81 11.92
C SER A 611 28.76 4.70 11.85
N GLY A 612 29.52 4.45 12.92
CA GLY A 612 30.65 3.50 12.90
C GLY A 612 30.75 2.65 14.17
N ASN A 613 31.17 1.39 14.01
CA ASN A 613 31.17 0.35 15.05
C ASN A 613 32.24 0.50 16.16
N ASN A 614 33.04 1.57 16.18
CA ASN A 614 33.99 1.86 17.25
C ASN A 614 33.89 3.35 17.63
N ILE A 615 32.94 3.69 18.50
CA ILE A 615 32.81 5.05 19.05
C ILE A 615 33.68 5.11 20.31
N THR A 616 34.87 5.68 20.20
CA THR A 616 35.73 6.00 21.35
C THR A 616 35.30 7.32 21.97
N ASN A 617 35.62 7.54 23.26
CA ASN A 617 35.32 8.81 23.91
C ASN A 617 36.05 9.98 23.23
N GLU A 618 37.23 9.72 22.67
CA GLU A 618 37.95 10.68 21.82
C GLU A 618 37.12 11.15 20.61
N SER A 619 36.44 10.23 19.91
CA SER A 619 35.61 10.58 18.75
C SER A 619 34.41 11.43 19.15
N ILE A 620 33.77 11.11 20.28
CA ILE A 620 32.63 11.88 20.82
C ILE A 620 33.06 13.29 21.16
N ILE A 621 34.17 13.44 21.89
CA ILE A 621 34.68 14.76 22.31
C ILE A 621 35.10 15.59 21.10
N ASN A 622 35.82 15.02 20.13
CA ASN A 622 36.26 15.77 18.95
C ASN A 622 35.06 16.32 18.15
N LYS A 623 34.02 15.52 17.97
CA LYS A 623 32.76 15.96 17.36
C LYS A 623 32.03 17.04 18.17
N HIS A 624 32.06 16.91 19.49
CA HIS A 624 31.49 17.92 20.37
C HIS A 624 32.29 19.24 20.34
N ILE A 625 33.61 19.18 20.19
CA ILE A 625 34.46 20.35 19.95
C ILE A 625 34.09 21.04 18.63
N ASP A 626 33.82 20.30 17.55
CA ASP A 626 33.36 20.88 16.28
C ASP A 626 32.02 21.62 16.46
N TYR A 627 31.10 21.05 17.24
CA TYR A 627 29.86 21.74 17.62
C TYR A 627 30.13 23.02 18.41
N LEU A 628 31.08 23.01 19.35
CA LEU A 628 31.43 24.18 20.14
C LEU A 628 32.10 25.27 19.29
N GLN A 629 32.90 24.92 18.30
CA GLN A 629 33.43 25.88 17.34
C GLN A 629 32.29 26.61 16.61
N LEU A 630 31.29 25.87 16.13
CA LEU A 630 30.11 26.46 15.49
C LEU A 630 29.32 27.34 16.48
N PHE A 631 29.11 26.86 17.71
CA PHE A 631 28.47 27.61 18.79
C PHE A 631 29.16 28.97 19.01
N PHE A 632 30.48 28.97 19.25
CA PHE A 632 31.25 30.18 19.50
C PHE A 632 31.32 31.07 18.25
N ASN A 633 31.36 30.51 17.05
CA ASN A 633 31.34 31.29 15.82
C ASN A 633 30.01 32.07 15.66
N ILE A 634 28.87 31.47 16.05
CA ILE A 634 27.56 32.16 16.08
C ILE A 634 27.55 33.22 17.19
N VAL A 635 28.03 32.88 18.40
CA VAL A 635 28.10 33.81 19.55
C VAL A 635 28.88 35.07 19.20
N PHE A 636 29.99 34.92 18.48
CA PHE A 636 30.91 36.02 18.14
C PHE A 636 30.63 36.63 16.75
N GLU A 637 29.46 36.37 16.15
CA GLU A 637 29.02 36.98 14.88
C GLU A 637 30.06 36.84 13.75
N ASN A 638 30.66 35.65 13.62
CA ASN A 638 31.73 35.33 12.67
C ASN A 638 33.05 36.13 12.84
N ASN A 639 33.31 36.70 14.02
CA ASN A 639 34.57 37.37 14.36
C ASN A 639 35.67 36.41 14.88
N MET A 640 35.62 35.14 14.47
CA MET A 640 36.60 34.11 14.85
C MET A 640 37.73 34.05 13.81
N THR A 641 38.96 34.37 14.24
CA THR A 641 40.17 34.21 13.42
C THR A 641 40.72 32.78 13.53
N GLU A 642 41.49 32.32 12.54
CA GLU A 642 42.13 30.98 12.58
C GLU A 642 42.93 30.75 13.88
N LYS A 643 43.62 31.81 14.36
CA LYS A 643 44.39 31.75 15.60
C LYS A 643 43.51 31.63 16.84
N ARG A 644 42.40 32.38 16.91
CA ARG A 644 41.42 32.29 18.02
C ARG A 644 40.77 30.91 18.04
N THR A 645 40.41 30.36 16.87
CA THR A 645 39.88 28.99 16.75
C THR A 645 40.89 27.94 17.24
N LEU A 646 42.17 28.08 16.89
CA LEU A 646 43.23 27.19 17.39
C LEU A 646 43.36 27.26 18.92
N LEU A 647 43.37 28.46 19.49
CA LEU A 647 43.48 28.67 20.95
C LEU A 647 42.27 28.09 21.69
N LEU A 648 41.06 28.31 21.17
CA LEU A 648 39.83 27.74 21.69
C LEU A 648 39.88 26.21 21.69
N ASN A 649 40.32 25.59 20.60
CA ASN A 649 40.43 24.13 20.51
C ASN A 649 41.42 23.55 21.52
N VAL A 650 42.59 24.18 21.69
CA VAL A 650 43.57 23.76 22.70
C VAL A 650 42.99 23.86 24.11
N ALA A 651 42.29 24.96 24.41
CA ALA A 651 41.65 25.15 25.71
C ALA A 651 40.57 24.09 25.99
N LEU A 652 39.70 23.81 25.01
CA LEU A 652 38.65 22.79 25.12
C LEU A 652 39.25 21.38 25.32
N GLN A 653 40.29 21.03 24.57
CA GLN A 653 40.96 19.73 24.73
C GLN A 653 41.59 19.57 26.11
N ASN A 654 42.25 20.61 26.62
CA ASN A 654 42.84 20.59 27.97
C ASN A 654 41.76 20.50 29.05
N LEU A 655 40.66 21.25 28.89
CA LEU A 655 39.50 21.22 29.77
C LEU A 655 38.93 19.79 29.85
N TYR A 656 38.60 19.16 28.72
CA TYR A 656 38.05 17.80 28.72
C TYR A 656 39.04 16.73 29.19
N LYS A 657 40.35 16.91 28.99
CA LYS A 657 41.39 16.05 29.60
C LYS A 657 41.40 16.16 31.12
N LYS A 658 41.32 17.37 31.66
CA LYS A 658 41.29 17.63 33.10
C LYS A 658 40.05 17.02 33.78
N TRP A 659 38.92 16.98 33.08
CA TRP A 659 37.69 16.30 33.50
C TRP A 659 37.67 14.79 33.22
N LYS A 660 38.76 14.22 32.68
CA LYS A 660 38.93 12.79 32.37
C LYS A 660 37.94 12.23 31.34
N PHE A 661 37.36 13.07 30.49
CA PHE A 661 36.35 12.62 29.52
C PHE A 661 36.94 11.75 28.40
N TYR A 662 38.26 11.83 28.15
CA TYR A 662 38.94 10.97 27.17
C TYR A 662 39.18 9.52 27.64
N ASP A 663 38.86 9.17 28.90
CA ASP A 663 38.99 7.79 29.40
C ASP A 663 37.86 6.92 28.85
N ASP A 664 38.16 5.90 28.05
CA ASP A 664 37.17 4.99 27.46
C ASP A 664 36.35 4.19 28.50
N LYS A 665 36.77 4.16 29.78
CA LYS A 665 35.98 3.55 30.86
C LYS A 665 34.82 4.43 31.32
N LEU A 666 34.84 5.72 31.00
CA LEU A 666 33.81 6.67 31.40
C LEU A 666 32.60 6.56 30.48
N ASP A 667 31.44 6.34 31.08
CA ASP A 667 30.15 6.28 30.38
C ASP A 667 29.40 7.60 30.59
N PHE A 668 29.35 8.43 29.55
CA PHE A 668 28.66 9.74 29.59
C PHE A 668 27.19 9.63 30.01
N ARG A 669 26.54 8.46 29.83
CA ARG A 669 25.12 8.26 30.22
C ARG A 669 24.89 8.22 31.72
N LYS A 670 25.95 8.03 32.52
CA LYS A 670 25.87 7.96 33.99
C LYS A 670 26.20 9.28 34.67
N LEU A 671 26.64 10.28 33.90
CA LEU A 671 26.97 11.60 34.42
C LEU A 671 25.68 12.40 34.67
N SER A 672 25.65 13.12 35.78
CA SER A 672 24.66 14.14 36.06
C SER A 672 25.02 15.45 35.37
N ASN A 673 24.05 16.35 35.22
CA ASN A 673 24.30 17.66 34.61
C ASN A 673 25.37 18.50 35.36
N GLN A 674 25.62 18.20 36.63
CA GLN A 674 26.60 18.88 37.49
C GLN A 674 28.04 18.40 37.24
N ASP A 675 28.23 17.26 36.56
CA ASP A 675 29.56 16.69 36.32
C ASP A 675 30.28 17.30 35.12
N TYR A 676 29.62 18.20 34.39
CA TYR A 676 30.14 18.85 33.17
C TYR A 676 30.70 20.25 33.47
N PRO A 677 31.81 20.66 32.82
CA PRO A 677 32.38 22.00 33.00
C PRO A 677 31.46 23.09 32.44
N ILE A 678 31.59 24.33 32.93
CA ILE A 678 30.88 25.51 32.43
C ILE A 678 31.85 26.47 31.70
N ILE A 679 31.31 27.50 31.03
CA ILE A 679 32.13 28.42 30.21
C ILE A 679 33.15 29.19 31.07
N SER A 680 32.83 29.48 32.34
CA SER A 680 33.80 30.04 33.29
C SER A 680 35.01 29.13 33.52
N ASP A 681 34.84 27.80 33.52
CA ASP A 681 35.97 26.85 33.60
C ASP A 681 36.83 26.91 32.32
N LEU A 682 36.20 27.06 31.15
CA LEU A 682 36.89 27.25 29.88
C LEU A 682 37.72 28.55 29.88
N ILE A 683 37.16 29.66 30.40
CA ILE A 683 37.87 30.94 30.52
C ILE A 683 39.10 30.78 31.43
N GLN A 684 38.96 30.06 32.55
CA GLN A 684 40.08 29.79 33.45
C GLN A 684 41.16 28.94 32.77
N GLU A 685 40.76 27.91 32.02
CA GLU A 685 41.70 27.08 31.27
C GLU A 685 42.44 27.90 30.21
N LEU A 686 41.73 28.78 29.49
CA LEU A 686 42.29 29.65 28.46
C LEU A 686 43.31 30.66 29.04
N LYS A 687 43.08 31.17 30.26
CA LYS A 687 44.04 32.01 31.02
C LYS A 687 45.30 31.25 31.43
N SER A 688 45.19 29.94 31.64
CA SER A 688 46.31 29.09 32.10
C SER A 688 47.25 28.64 30.98
N ILE A 689 46.89 28.83 29.72
CA ILE A 689 47.71 28.43 28.56
C ILE A 689 49.04 29.18 28.57
N THR A 690 50.14 28.42 28.72
CA THR A 690 51.51 28.91 28.63
C THR A 690 52.13 28.60 27.26
N PHE A 691 52.92 29.52 26.71
CA PHE A 691 53.60 29.33 25.42
C PHE A 691 54.99 28.74 25.59
N SER A 692 55.36 27.84 24.69
CA SER A 692 56.62 27.08 24.74
C SER A 692 57.86 27.96 24.60
N ASN A 693 57.74 29.06 23.84
CA ASN A 693 58.82 30.02 23.62
C ASN A 693 58.30 31.47 23.44
N LYS A 694 59.24 32.43 23.47
CA LYS A 694 58.95 33.87 23.42
C LYS A 694 58.35 34.32 22.08
N GLU A 695 58.70 33.67 20.98
CA GLU A 695 58.19 33.98 19.64
C GLU A 695 56.73 33.54 19.46
N GLU A 696 56.39 32.34 19.93
CA GLU A 696 55.03 31.83 19.92
C GLU A 696 54.11 32.71 20.78
N LYS A 697 54.59 33.13 21.95
CA LYS A 697 53.90 34.10 22.80
C LYS A 697 53.60 35.39 22.03
N LEU A 698 54.59 36.01 21.39
CA LEU A 698 54.38 37.25 20.63
C LEU A 698 53.35 37.10 19.49
N ARG A 699 53.24 35.91 18.88
CA ARG A 699 52.33 35.66 17.74
C ARG A 699 50.87 35.39 18.14
N LYS A 700 50.63 34.84 19.33
CA LYS A 700 49.32 34.32 19.77
C LYS A 700 48.76 35.02 21.01
N TYR A 701 49.57 35.73 21.79
CA TYR A 701 49.17 36.30 23.07
C TYR A 701 48.08 37.38 22.94
N GLN A 702 48.13 38.22 21.90
CA GLN A 702 47.06 39.20 21.65
C GLN A 702 45.73 38.50 21.34
N ASP A 703 45.73 37.52 20.43
CA ASP A 703 44.54 36.73 20.10
C ASP A 703 43.97 35.99 21.31
N GLN A 704 44.83 35.52 22.23
CA GLN A 704 44.43 34.90 23.49
C GLN A 704 43.72 35.91 24.40
N LEU A 705 44.28 37.11 24.60
CA LEU A 705 43.65 38.16 25.42
C LEU A 705 42.32 38.59 24.82
N ASP A 706 42.27 38.86 23.51
CA ASP A 706 41.04 39.23 22.82
C ASP A 706 39.94 38.16 22.99
N LEU A 707 40.30 36.87 22.91
CA LEU A 707 39.36 35.77 23.08
C LEU A 707 38.83 35.68 24.53
N ILE A 708 39.70 35.90 25.52
CA ILE A 708 39.30 35.95 26.94
C ILE A 708 38.32 37.11 27.15
N GLU A 709 38.66 38.31 26.66
CA GLU A 709 37.80 39.49 26.80
C GLU A 709 36.43 39.28 26.15
N LEU A 710 36.37 38.65 24.96
CA LEU A 710 35.11 38.30 24.31
C LEU A 710 34.29 37.30 25.14
N LEU A 711 34.90 36.23 25.64
CA LEU A 711 34.22 35.23 26.47
C LEU A 711 33.68 35.85 27.76
N GLU A 712 34.49 36.66 28.46
CA GLU A 712 34.07 37.35 29.68
C GLU A 712 32.94 38.35 29.41
N TYR A 713 32.99 39.09 28.30
CA TYR A 713 31.95 40.03 27.90
C TYR A 713 30.59 39.35 27.68
N PHE A 714 30.58 38.17 27.06
CA PHE A 714 29.33 37.47 26.74
C PHE A 714 28.81 36.58 27.88
N PHE A 715 29.69 35.95 28.67
CA PHE A 715 29.33 34.86 29.58
C PHE A 715 29.61 35.15 31.06
N GLU A 716 30.35 36.20 31.41
CA GLU A 716 30.57 36.64 32.79
C GLU A 716 30.07 38.08 32.99
N ASN A 717 30.15 38.62 34.21
CA ASN A 717 29.90 40.03 34.51
C ASN A 717 28.55 40.60 33.99
N GLN A 718 27.47 39.83 34.11
CA GLN A 718 26.13 40.16 33.57
C GLN A 718 26.07 40.17 32.03
N GLY A 719 26.95 39.40 31.39
CA GLY A 719 26.99 39.20 29.95
C GLY A 719 25.69 38.63 29.40
N LYS A 720 25.41 38.96 28.13
CA LYS A 720 24.17 38.65 27.41
C LYS A 720 23.76 37.17 27.48
N TYR A 721 24.74 36.27 27.51
CA TYR A 721 24.55 34.82 27.41
C TYR A 721 24.82 34.06 28.71
N GLN A 722 25.24 34.76 29.78
CA GLN A 722 25.62 34.17 31.06
C GLN A 722 24.53 33.27 31.64
N THR A 723 23.31 33.79 31.78
CA THR A 723 22.19 33.08 32.44
C THR A 723 21.76 31.82 31.69
N PHE A 724 21.93 31.78 30.36
CA PHE A 724 21.48 30.68 29.52
C PHE A 724 22.53 29.58 29.37
N TYR A 725 23.79 29.96 29.20
CA TYR A 725 24.81 29.04 28.69
C TYR A 725 26.02 28.88 29.61
N ASN A 726 26.15 29.67 30.68
CA ASN A 726 27.25 29.58 31.64
C ASN A 726 26.78 29.07 33.01
N ASN A 727 25.97 28.02 33.01
CA ASN A 727 25.47 27.29 34.18
C ASN A 727 25.26 25.82 33.79
N HIS A 728 25.13 24.93 34.77
CA HIS A 728 24.76 23.54 34.52
C HIS A 728 23.33 23.43 33.96
N THR A 729 23.11 22.47 33.06
CA THR A 729 21.79 22.24 32.46
C THR A 729 20.76 21.90 33.54
N ASN A 730 19.65 22.65 33.59
CA ASN A 730 18.64 22.53 34.65
C ASN A 730 17.22 22.22 34.14
N ILE A 731 17.13 21.61 32.96
CA ILE A 731 15.86 21.23 32.31
C ILE A 731 15.45 19.82 32.74
N ASN A 732 14.19 19.64 33.14
CA ASN A 732 13.60 18.32 33.39
C ASN A 732 13.17 17.66 32.06
N LEU A 733 13.73 16.48 31.76
CA LEU A 733 13.49 15.72 30.53
C LEU A 733 12.93 14.32 30.77
N ASP A 734 12.57 14.02 32.02
CA ASP A 734 12.11 12.70 32.44
C ASP A 734 10.70 12.38 31.91
N ASN A 735 10.01 13.38 31.37
CA ASN A 735 8.72 13.22 30.72
C ASN A 735 8.86 12.73 29.28
N ASP A 736 7.90 11.91 28.84
CA ASP A 736 7.83 11.44 27.46
C ASP A 736 7.08 12.40 26.54
N LEU A 737 6.34 13.38 27.04
CA LEU A 737 5.77 14.47 26.26
C LEU A 737 6.43 15.79 26.64
N ILE A 738 7.20 16.37 25.72
CA ILE A 738 7.99 17.59 25.93
C ILE A 738 7.62 18.63 24.87
N VAL A 739 7.20 19.81 25.30
CA VAL A 739 6.98 20.99 24.44
C VAL A 739 8.07 22.02 24.68
N PHE A 740 8.84 22.33 23.65
CA PHE A 740 9.78 23.44 23.60
C PHE A 740 9.06 24.66 23.03
N ASN A 741 8.57 25.55 23.90
CA ASN A 741 7.93 26.79 23.47
C ASN A 741 9.01 27.82 23.10
N THR A 742 9.11 28.13 21.80
CA THR A 742 10.11 29.06 21.23
C THR A 742 9.53 30.43 20.86
N GLN A 743 8.28 30.71 21.24
CA GLN A 743 7.59 31.96 20.90
C GLN A 743 8.36 33.22 21.30
N LYS A 744 9.00 33.22 22.47
CA LYS A 744 9.80 34.36 22.96
C LYS A 744 11.08 34.58 22.15
N ILE A 745 11.65 33.53 21.56
CA ILE A 745 12.84 33.59 20.69
C ILE A 745 12.49 34.16 19.32
N GLN A 746 11.27 33.89 18.84
CA GLN A 746 10.82 34.28 17.50
C GLN A 746 10.09 35.63 17.44
N ASN A 747 9.57 36.13 18.56
CA ASN A 747 8.84 37.40 18.59
C ASN A 747 9.73 38.60 18.20
N LYS A 748 9.31 39.31 17.15
CA LYS A 748 9.95 40.50 16.52
C LYS A 748 10.22 41.68 17.46
N GLN A 749 9.74 41.65 18.70
CA GLN A 749 9.98 42.68 19.71
C GLN A 749 11.32 42.50 20.45
N PHE A 750 11.87 41.28 20.49
CA PHE A 750 13.18 40.98 21.09
C PHE A 750 14.29 40.75 20.07
N GLY A 751 13.94 40.40 18.82
CA GLY A 751 14.84 40.37 17.67
C GLY A 751 14.29 41.28 16.58
N LYS A 752 14.81 42.51 16.47
CA LYS A 752 14.60 43.31 15.26
C LYS A 752 15.35 42.59 14.15
N LEU A 753 14.60 42.12 13.15
CA LEU A 753 15.03 41.48 11.89
C LEU A 753 15.30 39.97 11.99
N LYS A 754 14.89 39.23 10.93
CA LYS A 754 15.48 37.93 10.59
C LYS A 754 17.01 38.12 10.62
N GLY A 755 17.73 37.36 11.43
CA GLY A 755 19.19 37.43 11.51
C GLY A 755 19.84 37.87 12.84
N ASP A 756 19.10 38.04 13.94
CA ASP A 756 19.76 38.26 15.26
C ASP A 756 20.50 36.99 15.70
N ALA A 757 21.80 37.12 15.98
CA ALA A 757 22.68 36.04 16.43
C ALA A 757 22.13 35.31 17.67
N THR A 758 21.32 35.97 18.49
CA THR A 758 20.72 35.36 19.71
C THR A 758 19.66 34.32 19.38
N SER A 759 18.77 34.63 18.45
CA SER A 759 17.72 33.68 18.04
C SER A 759 18.35 32.51 17.28
N GLN A 760 19.35 32.77 16.45
CA GLN A 760 20.12 31.73 15.76
C GLN A 760 20.83 30.80 16.75
N LEU A 761 21.48 31.37 17.76
CA LEU A 761 22.17 30.62 18.81
C LEU A 761 21.21 29.74 19.60
N ALA A 762 20.07 30.29 20.02
CA ALA A 762 19.06 29.55 20.77
C ALA A 762 18.54 28.36 19.96
N ILE A 763 18.17 28.60 18.69
CA ILE A 763 17.73 27.55 17.77
C ILE A 763 18.82 26.48 17.62
N PHE A 764 20.08 26.87 17.37
CA PHE A 764 21.19 25.93 17.21
C PHE A 764 21.37 25.02 18.43
N VAL A 765 21.33 25.58 19.65
CA VAL A 765 21.46 24.81 20.90
C VAL A 765 20.26 23.88 21.11
N ILE A 766 19.03 24.35 20.91
CA ILE A 766 17.82 23.53 21.05
C ILE A 766 17.83 22.36 20.08
N LEU A 767 18.19 22.60 18.83
CA LEU A 767 18.23 21.58 17.80
C LEU A 767 19.28 20.51 18.15
N ASN A 768 20.49 20.91 18.56
CA ASN A 768 21.50 19.95 19.05
C ASN A 768 20.97 19.16 20.26
N PHE A 769 20.32 19.83 21.20
CA PHE A 769 19.75 19.20 22.38
C PHE A 769 18.69 18.14 22.04
N ILE A 770 17.80 18.43 21.09
CA ILE A 770 16.80 17.48 20.57
C ILE A 770 17.48 16.27 19.91
N GLN A 771 18.55 16.50 19.14
CA GLN A 771 19.33 15.41 18.54
C GLN A 771 19.86 14.43 19.62
N ASN A 772 20.29 14.94 20.77
CA ASN A 772 20.76 14.09 21.87
C ASN A 772 19.62 13.31 22.53
N LEU A 773 18.45 13.93 22.68
CA LEU A 773 17.27 13.24 23.18
C LEU A 773 16.90 12.04 22.31
N VAL A 774 16.98 12.19 20.98
CA VAL A 774 16.72 11.10 20.03
C VAL A 774 17.69 9.94 20.23
N ILE A 775 18.99 10.25 20.31
CA ILE A 775 20.03 9.23 20.43
C ILE A 775 19.93 8.53 21.78
N ASN A 776 19.75 9.30 22.87
CA ASN A 776 19.62 8.76 24.21
C ASN A 776 18.36 7.89 24.35
N ASN A 777 17.24 8.27 23.75
CA ASN A 777 16.03 7.43 23.72
C ASN A 777 16.32 6.06 23.09
N PHE A 778 16.98 6.03 21.93
CA PHE A 778 17.33 4.78 21.27
C PHE A 778 18.34 3.92 22.05
N LEU A 779 19.33 4.56 22.69
CA LEU A 779 20.35 3.85 23.47
C LEU A 779 19.80 3.30 24.79
N THR A 780 18.80 3.96 25.38
CA THR A 780 18.16 3.55 26.65
C THR A 780 17.08 2.50 26.41
N ASN A 781 16.21 2.70 25.42
CA ASN A 781 15.16 1.76 25.05
C ASN A 781 14.98 1.68 23.53
N LYS A 782 15.55 0.62 22.93
CA LYS A 782 15.47 0.37 21.48
C LYS A 782 14.05 0.17 20.97
N ASN A 783 13.10 -0.21 21.81
CA ASN A 783 11.72 -0.49 21.41
C ASN A 783 10.81 0.73 21.51
N LYS A 784 11.24 1.82 22.18
CA LYS A 784 10.43 3.02 22.35
C LYS A 784 10.60 3.97 21.17
N PHE A 785 9.55 4.14 20.37
CA PHE A 785 9.55 5.08 19.26
C PHE A 785 9.46 6.53 19.73
N LEU A 786 10.01 7.44 18.93
CA LEU A 786 10.01 8.89 19.22
C LEU A 786 9.48 9.71 18.05
N ASN A 787 8.54 10.62 18.32
CA ASN A 787 7.98 11.56 17.35
C ASN A 787 8.43 12.99 17.65
N ILE A 788 9.13 13.60 16.70
CA ILE A 788 9.49 15.01 16.73
C ILE A 788 8.49 15.78 15.88
N PHE A 789 7.89 16.82 16.43
CA PHE A 789 7.03 17.76 15.72
C PHE A 789 7.73 19.11 15.67
N VAL A 790 7.97 19.64 14.47
CA VAL A 790 8.54 20.96 14.24
C VAL A 790 7.49 21.80 13.54
N ASP A 791 6.83 22.65 14.31
CA ASP A 791 5.77 23.49 13.77
C ASP A 791 6.36 24.76 13.13
N GLU A 792 5.77 25.19 12.02
CA GLU A 792 6.18 26.33 11.20
C GLU A 792 7.67 26.34 10.83
N VAL A 793 8.08 25.30 10.10
CA VAL A 793 9.47 25.09 9.69
C VAL A 793 10.08 26.28 8.95
N HIS A 794 9.26 27.06 8.22
CA HIS A 794 9.69 28.26 7.49
C HIS A 794 10.28 29.35 8.41
N LEU A 795 9.95 29.35 9.71
CA LEU A 795 10.49 30.29 10.70
C LEU A 795 11.96 29.99 11.06
N TYR A 796 12.43 28.77 10.79
CA TYR A 796 13.81 28.35 11.03
C TYR A 796 14.70 28.47 9.79
N ILE A 797 14.18 28.99 8.68
CA ILE A 797 14.89 29.12 7.41
C ILE A 797 15.23 30.58 7.16
N ASP A 798 16.54 30.86 7.12
CA ASP A 798 17.10 32.16 6.81
C ASP A 798 18.05 32.03 5.62
N SER A 799 17.84 32.84 4.58
CA SER A 799 18.69 32.85 3.39
C SER A 799 20.13 33.26 3.69
N ASN A 800 20.33 34.04 4.75
CA ASN A 800 21.66 34.51 5.15
C ASN A 800 22.37 33.53 6.08
N ASN A 801 21.65 32.58 6.69
CA ASN A 801 22.21 31.60 7.60
C ASN A 801 21.43 30.26 7.53
N PRO A 802 21.96 29.26 6.81
CA PRO A 802 21.25 28.00 6.57
C PRO A 802 21.29 27.01 7.73
N VAL A 803 21.89 27.33 8.89
CA VAL A 803 22.11 26.40 10.01
C VAL A 803 20.84 25.63 10.44
N GLY A 804 19.69 26.32 10.52
CA GLY A 804 18.42 25.67 10.86
C GLY A 804 17.96 24.66 9.81
N LEU A 805 18.08 25.02 8.52
CA LEU A 805 17.72 24.17 7.39
C LEU A 805 18.65 22.96 7.27
N ASP A 806 19.96 23.17 7.39
CA ASP A 806 20.99 22.12 7.38
C ASP A 806 20.76 21.09 8.49
N PHE A 807 20.37 21.56 9.68
CA PHE A 807 20.01 20.69 10.79
C PHE A 807 18.78 19.85 10.48
N ILE A 808 17.69 20.47 10.02
CA ILE A 808 16.45 19.75 9.68
C ILE A 808 16.74 18.69 8.60
N TYR A 809 17.46 19.07 7.55
CA TYR A 809 17.90 18.17 6.49
C TYR A 809 18.69 16.98 7.03
N THR A 810 19.64 17.22 7.93
CA THR A 810 20.44 16.16 8.57
C THR A 810 19.57 15.24 9.43
N MET A 811 18.65 15.81 10.22
CA MET A 811 17.75 15.04 11.08
C MET A 811 16.83 14.14 10.27
N VAL A 812 16.14 14.68 9.26
CA VAL A 812 15.21 13.91 8.41
C VAL A 812 15.92 12.69 7.78
N LYS A 813 17.20 12.81 7.38
CA LYS A 813 17.99 11.69 6.85
C LYS A 813 18.42 10.64 7.88
N THR A 814 18.50 11.01 9.16
CA THR A 814 19.18 10.20 10.19
C THR A 814 18.24 9.62 11.24
N VAL A 815 17.17 10.31 11.63
CA VAL A 815 16.25 9.91 12.72
C VAL A 815 15.65 8.52 12.54
N ARG A 816 15.43 8.09 11.29
CA ARG A 816 14.91 6.74 10.98
C ARG A 816 15.77 5.60 11.54
N LYS A 817 17.08 5.82 11.73
CA LYS A 817 18.02 4.84 12.31
C LYS A 817 17.83 4.66 13.83
N PHE A 818 17.12 5.59 14.47
CA PHE A 818 16.94 5.66 15.92
C PHE A 818 15.48 5.42 16.33
N ASN A 819 14.70 4.71 15.51
CA ASN A 819 13.26 4.51 15.72
C ASN A 819 12.52 5.84 15.98
N ALA A 820 12.93 6.90 15.29
CA ALA A 820 12.36 8.22 15.42
C ALA A 820 11.80 8.75 14.09
N SER A 821 10.80 9.62 14.18
CA SER A 821 10.19 10.32 13.05
C SER A 821 10.25 11.83 13.25
N MET A 822 10.32 12.57 12.14
CA MET A 822 10.21 14.02 12.12
C MET A 822 8.98 14.45 11.34
N ASN A 823 8.13 15.25 11.98
CA ASN A 823 6.89 15.81 11.44
C ASN A 823 7.07 17.31 11.27
N LEU A 824 7.22 17.73 10.03
CA LEU A 824 7.42 19.13 9.66
C LEU A 824 6.10 19.74 9.23
N THR A 825 5.83 20.97 9.63
CA THR A 825 4.66 21.71 9.15
C THR A 825 5.09 23.04 8.54
N THR A 826 4.30 23.54 7.60
CA THR A 826 4.44 24.93 7.13
C THR A 826 3.11 25.49 6.63
N GLN A 827 2.89 26.78 6.88
CA GLN A 827 1.83 27.54 6.23
C GLN A 827 2.22 28.25 4.95
N ASN A 828 3.53 28.46 4.73
CA ASN A 828 4.08 29.23 3.61
C ASN A 828 5.12 28.38 2.84
N PRO A 829 4.70 27.36 2.06
CA PRO A 829 5.63 26.56 1.27
C PRO A 829 6.44 27.40 0.25
N SER A 830 5.91 28.54 -0.22
CA SER A 830 6.67 29.43 -1.11
C SER A 830 7.97 29.96 -0.50
N GLU A 831 8.05 30.12 0.82
CA GLU A 831 9.30 30.52 1.49
C GLU A 831 10.39 29.43 1.45
N LEU A 832 9.99 28.17 1.23
CA LEU A 832 10.89 27.01 1.19
C LEU A 832 11.57 26.80 -0.17
N ILE A 833 11.21 27.60 -1.18
CA ILE A 833 11.76 27.53 -2.53
C ILE A 833 12.21 28.89 -3.06
N TYR A 834 12.35 29.88 -2.19
CA TYR A 834 12.66 31.26 -2.58
C TYR A 834 14.03 31.40 -3.27
N ASN A 835 15.01 30.56 -2.93
CA ASN A 835 16.32 30.52 -3.58
C ASN A 835 16.70 29.06 -3.95
N GLU A 836 17.65 28.90 -4.88
CA GLU A 836 18.06 27.58 -5.39
C GLU A 836 18.66 26.66 -4.32
N TYR A 837 19.42 27.20 -3.36
CA TYR A 837 20.02 26.41 -2.30
C TYR A 837 18.95 25.83 -1.34
N ILE A 838 18.03 26.68 -0.86
CA ILE A 838 16.92 26.29 -0.01
C ILE A 838 16.01 25.33 -0.77
N LYS A 839 15.69 25.62 -2.04
CA LYS A 839 14.90 24.73 -2.90
C LYS A 839 15.51 23.33 -2.97
N SER A 840 16.81 23.24 -3.27
CA SER A 840 17.53 21.96 -3.35
C SER A 840 17.48 21.18 -2.03
N GLN A 841 17.71 21.85 -0.89
CA GLN A 841 17.64 21.20 0.42
C GLN A 841 16.21 20.81 0.81
N THR A 842 15.23 21.64 0.52
CA THR A 842 13.80 21.35 0.75
C THR A 842 13.35 20.14 -0.05
N ILE A 843 13.72 20.04 -1.34
CA ILE A 843 13.43 18.85 -2.16
C ILE A 843 14.07 17.61 -1.52
N ALA A 844 15.32 17.70 -1.09
CA ALA A 844 15.99 16.57 -0.45
C ALA A 844 15.39 16.20 0.93
N ILE A 845 14.80 17.15 1.66
CA ILE A 845 13.99 16.88 2.86
C ILE A 845 12.72 16.10 2.47
N LEU A 846 12.01 16.53 1.43
CA LEU A 846 10.79 15.87 0.96
C LEU A 846 11.03 14.46 0.43
N GLU A 847 12.11 14.23 -0.30
CA GLU A 847 12.52 12.89 -0.75
C GLU A 847 12.71 11.92 0.43
N ASN A 848 13.06 12.45 1.61
CA ASN A 848 13.21 11.69 2.84
C ASN A 848 11.98 11.77 3.77
N CYS A 849 10.85 12.28 3.28
CA CYS A 849 9.54 12.20 3.92
C CYS A 849 8.72 11.07 3.28
N GLN A 850 8.27 10.12 4.10
CA GLN A 850 7.40 9.04 3.62
C GLN A 850 5.98 9.54 3.41
N TYR A 851 5.49 10.31 4.38
CA TYR A 851 4.11 10.76 4.42
C TYR A 851 4.03 12.23 4.06
N THR A 852 2.97 12.63 3.39
CA THR A 852 2.66 14.05 3.19
C THR A 852 1.19 14.29 3.39
N THR A 853 0.84 15.40 4.03
CA THR A 853 -0.56 15.80 4.18
C THR A 853 -0.73 17.21 3.68
N PHE A 854 -1.61 17.38 2.71
CA PHE A 854 -1.93 18.67 2.12
C PHE A 854 -3.35 19.06 2.53
N PHE A 855 -3.45 20.18 3.23
CA PHE A 855 -4.71 20.90 3.44
C PHE A 855 -4.95 21.89 2.31
N ASN A 856 -6.02 22.68 2.42
CA ASN A 856 -6.25 23.81 1.54
C ASN A 856 -5.02 24.76 1.47
N LEU A 857 -4.65 25.17 0.25
CA LEU A 857 -3.50 26.05 -0.04
C LEU A 857 -3.93 27.23 -0.92
N ARG A 858 -3.20 28.35 -0.81
CA ARG A 858 -3.37 29.50 -1.73
C ARG A 858 -2.72 29.18 -3.07
N LYS A 859 -3.14 29.86 -4.13
CA LYS A 859 -2.63 29.63 -5.49
C LYS A 859 -1.09 29.61 -5.60
N ALA A 860 -0.41 30.62 -5.05
CA ALA A 860 1.05 30.69 -5.08
C ALA A 860 1.72 29.53 -4.32
N ASP A 861 1.10 29.08 -3.22
CA ASP A 861 1.58 27.95 -2.43
C ASP A 861 1.33 26.61 -3.13
N ILE A 862 0.22 26.49 -3.88
CA ILE A 862 -0.06 25.33 -4.73
C ILE A 862 1.01 25.20 -5.82
N GLU A 863 1.36 26.32 -6.48
CA GLU A 863 2.44 26.34 -7.48
C GLU A 863 3.80 25.96 -6.86
N ALA A 864 4.10 26.49 -5.67
CA ALA A 864 5.31 26.15 -4.94
C ALA A 864 5.39 24.66 -4.57
N VAL A 865 4.31 24.10 -4.03
CA VAL A 865 4.24 22.67 -3.71
C VAL A 865 4.35 21.82 -4.97
N ASN A 866 3.71 22.21 -6.08
CA ASN A 866 3.86 21.46 -7.33
C ASN A 866 5.31 21.43 -7.83
N ASP A 867 6.03 22.56 -7.73
CA ASP A 867 7.46 22.65 -8.06
C ASP A 867 8.32 21.80 -7.10
N MET A 868 8.01 21.82 -5.80
CA MET A 868 8.68 20.98 -4.79
C MET A 868 8.53 19.48 -5.06
N TYR A 869 7.43 19.04 -5.69
CA TYR A 869 7.18 17.64 -6.04
C TYR A 869 7.55 17.26 -7.48
N SER A 870 8.18 18.17 -8.24
CA SER A 870 8.56 17.95 -9.64
C SER A 870 9.46 16.72 -9.83
N PHE A 871 10.32 16.39 -8.86
CA PHE A 871 11.16 15.18 -8.88
C PHE A 871 10.35 13.87 -8.91
N SER A 872 9.10 13.91 -8.44
CA SER A 872 8.15 12.77 -8.41
C SER A 872 7.05 12.87 -9.46
N GLY A 873 7.23 13.73 -10.48
CA GLY A 873 6.22 13.99 -11.51
C GLY A 873 5.18 15.06 -11.15
N GLY A 874 5.29 15.68 -9.96
CA GLY A 874 4.38 16.74 -9.50
C GLY A 874 3.03 16.24 -8.98
N LEU A 875 2.08 17.17 -8.89
CA LEU A 875 0.69 16.92 -8.54
C LEU A 875 -0.18 16.97 -9.81
N THR A 876 -1.17 16.09 -9.88
CA THR A 876 -2.16 16.06 -10.97
C THR A 876 -3.08 17.28 -10.92
N GLU A 877 -3.66 17.69 -12.05
CA GLU A 877 -4.64 18.80 -12.08
C GLU A 877 -5.81 18.59 -11.11
N ASN A 878 -6.26 17.35 -10.97
CA ASN A 878 -7.33 16.97 -10.04
C ASN A 878 -6.92 17.14 -8.56
N GLU A 879 -5.65 16.87 -8.22
CA GLU A 879 -5.12 17.13 -6.89
C GLU A 879 -4.97 18.63 -6.65
N LEU A 880 -4.39 19.38 -7.61
CA LEU A 880 -4.24 20.84 -7.53
C LEU A 880 -5.59 21.54 -7.30
N ASN A 881 -6.62 21.13 -8.04
CA ASN A 881 -7.99 21.65 -7.89
C ASN A 881 -8.58 21.30 -6.51
N PHE A 882 -8.30 20.11 -5.99
CA PHE A 882 -8.71 19.73 -4.64
C PHE A 882 -8.01 20.59 -3.58
N LEU A 883 -6.70 20.85 -3.70
CA LEU A 883 -5.98 21.73 -2.77
C LEU A 883 -6.51 23.17 -2.75
N ALA A 884 -7.06 23.65 -3.86
CA ALA A 884 -7.69 24.97 -3.91
C ALA A 884 -9.09 25.01 -3.25
N THR A 885 -9.82 23.89 -3.25
CA THR A 885 -11.24 23.83 -2.88
C THR A 885 -11.56 23.03 -1.62
N ALA A 886 -10.58 22.30 -1.06
CA ALA A 886 -10.75 21.45 0.12
C ALA A 886 -11.34 22.24 1.30
N SER A 887 -12.36 21.67 1.93
CA SER A 887 -12.98 22.21 3.14
C SER A 887 -12.17 21.88 4.39
N LYS A 888 -12.49 22.52 5.54
CA LYS A 888 -11.88 22.17 6.83
C LYS A 888 -12.09 20.68 7.14
N GLY A 889 -11.03 20.00 7.57
CA GLY A 889 -11.04 18.56 7.83
C GLY A 889 -10.88 17.69 6.58
N GLN A 890 -10.87 18.26 5.38
CA GLN A 890 -10.52 17.53 4.15
C GLN A 890 -9.04 17.69 3.84
N VAL A 891 -8.36 16.58 3.58
CA VAL A 891 -6.94 16.54 3.27
C VAL A 891 -6.65 15.64 2.09
N LEU A 892 -5.58 15.94 1.36
CA LEU A 892 -4.92 15.00 0.46
C LEU A 892 -3.77 14.36 1.23
N PHE A 893 -3.84 13.07 1.45
CA PHE A 893 -2.86 12.32 2.24
C PHE A 893 -2.05 11.39 1.34
N SER A 894 -0.74 11.56 1.33
CA SER A 894 0.24 10.75 0.60
C SER A 894 0.78 9.66 1.53
N MET A 895 0.54 8.38 1.20
CA MET A 895 1.11 7.23 1.92
C MET A 895 2.54 6.92 1.44
N ASN A 896 2.78 7.14 0.16
CA ASN A 896 4.08 7.10 -0.50
C ASN A 896 4.10 8.17 -1.62
N GLN A 897 5.18 8.28 -2.39
CA GLN A 897 5.32 9.33 -3.41
C GLN A 897 4.28 9.24 -4.54
N ASN A 898 3.74 8.04 -4.81
CA ASN A 898 2.90 7.73 -5.97
C ASN A 898 1.42 7.49 -5.63
N SER A 899 1.08 7.37 -4.34
CA SER A 899 -0.26 7.07 -3.85
C SER A 899 -0.76 8.17 -2.92
N ARG A 900 -1.78 8.91 -3.37
CA ARG A 900 -2.42 9.99 -2.63
C ARG A 900 -3.93 9.78 -2.56
N THR A 901 -4.47 9.83 -1.35
CA THR A 901 -5.89 9.59 -1.07
C THR A 901 -6.50 10.84 -0.48
N ARG A 902 -7.72 11.17 -0.91
CA ARG A 902 -8.50 12.28 -0.34
C ARG A 902 -9.24 11.79 0.89
N ILE A 903 -8.99 12.39 2.04
CA ILE A 903 -9.51 11.93 3.34
C ILE A 903 -10.35 13.02 3.98
N GLN A 904 -11.51 12.63 4.51
CA GLN A 904 -12.25 13.39 5.49
C GLN A 904 -11.80 12.93 6.88
N LEU A 905 -11.12 13.81 7.62
CA LEU A 905 -10.62 13.50 8.95
C LEU A 905 -11.76 13.25 9.93
N HIS A 906 -11.59 12.24 10.79
CA HIS A 906 -12.51 11.90 11.88
C HIS A 906 -11.95 12.35 13.23
N TYR A 907 -12.83 12.86 14.08
CA TYR A 907 -12.52 13.26 15.46
C TYR A 907 -13.65 12.79 16.37
N ASN A 908 -13.34 11.95 17.36
CA ASN A 908 -14.32 11.55 18.37
C ASN A 908 -14.53 12.65 19.43
N ASP A 909 -15.47 12.45 20.35
CA ASP A 909 -15.93 13.52 21.25
C ASP A 909 -14.81 14.02 22.18
N ILE A 910 -13.99 13.11 22.72
CA ILE A 910 -12.85 13.47 23.56
C ILE A 910 -11.73 14.14 22.76
N GLU A 911 -11.47 13.68 21.53
CA GLU A 911 -10.54 14.38 20.62
C GLU A 911 -11.01 15.80 20.33
N GLN A 912 -12.30 16.01 20.06
CA GLN A 912 -12.86 17.35 19.85
C GLN A 912 -12.70 18.22 21.10
N TYR A 913 -13.02 17.69 22.28
CA TYR A 913 -12.86 18.40 23.55
C TYR A 913 -11.41 18.83 23.84
N LEU A 914 -10.44 17.96 23.56
CA LEU A 914 -9.02 18.23 23.82
C LEU A 914 -8.39 19.16 22.79
N ILE A 915 -8.82 19.06 21.53
CA ILE A 915 -8.11 19.63 20.38
C ILE A 915 -8.75 20.90 19.86
N PHE A 916 -10.09 21.00 19.87
CA PHE A 916 -10.81 22.13 19.30
C PHE A 916 -10.88 23.24 20.35
N GLU A 917 -10.59 24.47 19.92
CA GLU A 917 -10.58 25.67 20.78
C GLU A 917 -11.77 26.59 20.49
#